data_AF-A0A8C5N967-F1
#
_entry.id   AF-A0A8C5N967-F1
#
_cell.length_a   1.000
_cell.length_b   1.000
_cell.length_c   1.000
_cell.angle_alpha   90.00
_cell.angle_beta   90.00
_cell.angle_gamma   90.00
#
_symmetry.space_group_name_H-M   'P 1'
#
loop_
_entity.id
_entity.type
_entity.pdbx_description
1 polymer ?
#
loop_
_entity_poly.entity_id
_entity_poly.type
_entity_poly.pdbx_seq_one_letter_code
_entity_poly.pdbx_strand_id
1 'polypeptide(L)'
;MAKCKGNDTLQIIPYECPPVAEITCSNGKKTLLEWDEFHCCQHSVCECVCEGWGDSHYNTFDGAYYTYKGNCTYVLMKEITPKFNLEVFIDGGSCDPNEASCPRSIIVLYGSLVIRLSGAPKLEALAKETTLELPFSQGGIKIISSGINLILEIPRIQVVIKYSKSGFSIFVPVKTFGRNTQGHCGTCNNIQSDDCMLPGGQLVKSCAVMADNWPPTTPPNELSTTEPIPCRKDSVCGLLKNTDSPFAECHDYVNPSNFHSSCVSDSCNKADPAVECESLETYAAACALAGVCVDWRNYTKLCDSDCPPDKVYKACGPAEQPSCEDHPDEPPMNVTTEGCFCPEGMKLFNKDSEICVKTCGCLDPENKPREFNETFEYNCQDCTCHKSKTVTCKPKECPEPKNITCDNPGYVLVNETNPLDPCCFDQVCQCQISRCTVPYLNCSVGFKPVLTVPKEICCPKYQCGELANTVALKEFVYFNKKVCEENVLTGTFVFLQGFEYVKKESDSCCGKCEPTHCVVTENGTKQFLIGESWSPPTNKCEVHVCVKTEDTLVTLKSTVPCAHFNESECLPHTIQTLANGCCKTCEEKDKACKKVSSKTQITQKGCTSTEEVDMPSCEGSCNTFSKYSPAAESMENSCSCCKELRFSNRTVDLVCANGNTIPHTYMFVEDCGCDPTECVIAEAVPIRRRRGFTLV
;
A
#
# COMPACT_ATOMS: atom_id res chain seq x y z
N MET A 1 36.23 -37.20 37.07
CA MET A 1 35.36 -37.67 38.18
C MET A 1 35.99 -37.35 39.53
N ALA A 2 35.20 -37.03 40.56
CA ALA A 2 35.72 -36.79 41.91
C ALA A 2 35.26 -37.92 42.86
N LYS A 3 36.19 -38.51 43.61
CA LYS A 3 35.92 -39.55 44.61
C LYS A 3 36.27 -39.01 45.99
N CYS A 4 35.28 -38.96 46.88
CA CYS A 4 35.53 -38.62 48.30
C CYS A 4 36.27 -39.78 48.98
N LYS A 5 37.43 -39.48 49.57
CA LYS A 5 38.23 -40.45 50.35
C LYS A 5 37.96 -40.37 51.86
N GLY A 6 37.05 -39.49 52.30
CA GLY A 6 36.86 -39.14 53.72
C GLY A 6 37.78 -38.01 54.17
N ASN A 7 37.52 -37.46 55.37
CA ASN A 7 38.22 -36.29 55.95
C ASN A 7 38.31 -35.07 55.01
N ASP A 8 37.20 -34.71 54.34
CA ASP A 8 37.15 -33.58 53.40
C ASP A 8 38.17 -33.66 52.24
N THR A 9 38.73 -34.86 51.99
CA THR A 9 39.71 -35.07 50.92
C THR A 9 39.03 -35.62 49.67
N LEU A 10 39.03 -34.82 48.61
CA LEU A 10 38.57 -35.20 47.28
C LEU A 10 39.74 -35.69 46.43
N GLN A 11 39.62 -36.87 45.84
CA GLN A 11 40.52 -37.33 44.78
C GLN A 11 39.88 -37.03 43.42
N ILE A 12 40.53 -36.18 42.63
CA ILE A 12 40.16 -35.94 41.24
C ILE A 12 40.80 -37.05 40.39
N ILE A 13 39.97 -37.81 39.70
CA ILE A 13 40.37 -38.81 38.72
C ILE A 13 40.12 -38.20 37.34
N PRO A 14 41.16 -37.99 36.51
CA PRO A 14 41.01 -37.53 35.13
C PRO A 14 40.06 -38.46 34.37
N TYR A 15 39.14 -37.88 33.59
CA TYR A 15 38.27 -38.64 32.71
C TYR A 15 38.96 -38.71 31.34
N GLU A 16 39.42 -39.90 30.96
CA GLU A 16 40.12 -40.11 29.69
C GLU A 16 39.11 -40.48 28.60
N CYS A 17 39.07 -39.67 27.53
CA CYS A 17 38.18 -39.94 26.41
C CYS A 17 38.74 -41.05 25.51
N PRO A 18 37.92 -42.02 25.10
CA PRO A 18 38.31 -42.94 24.03
C PRO A 18 38.55 -42.15 22.73
N PRO A 19 39.38 -42.67 21.81
CA PRO A 19 39.49 -42.12 20.47
C PRO A 19 38.11 -42.07 19.80
N VAL A 20 37.82 -40.96 19.12
CA VAL A 20 36.56 -40.79 18.39
C VAL A 20 36.53 -41.80 17.24
N ALA A 21 35.56 -42.71 17.28
CA ALA A 21 35.39 -43.72 16.23
C ALA A 21 34.87 -43.06 14.94
N GLU A 22 35.47 -43.38 13.80
CA GLU A 22 34.93 -43.05 12.49
C GLU A 22 33.79 -44.01 12.17
N ILE A 23 32.58 -43.46 11.99
CA ILE A 23 31.39 -44.21 11.57
C ILE A 23 30.91 -43.70 10.21
N THR A 24 30.21 -44.55 9.47
CA THR A 24 29.57 -44.16 8.21
C THR A 24 28.07 -44.09 8.43
N CYS A 25 27.45 -42.99 8.02
CA CYS A 25 26.01 -42.83 8.10
C CYS A 25 25.31 -43.49 6.92
N SER A 26 24.30 -44.31 7.18
CA SER A 26 23.54 -45.05 6.15
C SER A 26 22.78 -44.11 5.22
N ASN A 27 22.37 -42.94 5.74
CA ASN A 27 21.77 -41.87 4.96
C ASN A 27 22.77 -41.09 4.07
N GLY A 28 24.05 -41.44 4.11
CA GLY A 28 25.10 -40.83 3.30
C GLY A 28 25.50 -39.41 3.72
N LYS A 29 24.93 -38.87 4.81
CA LYS A 29 25.33 -37.57 5.38
C LYS A 29 26.65 -37.70 6.15
N LYS A 30 27.39 -36.60 6.32
CA LYS A 30 28.61 -36.58 7.14
C LYS A 30 28.27 -36.76 8.62
N THR A 31 29.18 -37.34 9.37
CA THR A 31 29.05 -37.50 10.81
C THR A 31 29.17 -36.16 11.53
N LEU A 32 28.46 -36.04 12.65
CA LEU A 32 28.58 -34.93 13.59
C LEU A 32 29.24 -35.40 14.89
N LEU A 33 29.86 -34.46 15.59
CA LEU A 33 30.39 -34.70 16.94
C LEU A 33 29.37 -34.27 17.98
N GLU A 34 28.94 -35.21 18.82
CA GLU A 34 28.05 -34.96 19.94
C GLU A 34 28.78 -35.20 21.27
N TRP A 35 28.43 -34.42 22.28
CA TRP A 35 28.95 -34.59 23.63
C TRP A 35 28.20 -35.70 24.37
N ASP A 36 28.95 -36.51 25.11
CA ASP A 36 28.39 -37.50 26.03
C ASP A 36 27.51 -36.85 27.13
N GLU A 37 26.79 -37.68 27.88
CA GLU A 37 25.89 -37.20 28.95
C GLU A 37 26.62 -36.34 30.00
N PHE A 38 27.91 -36.59 30.20
CA PHE A 38 28.76 -35.88 31.17
C PHE A 38 29.42 -34.62 30.59
N HIS A 39 29.20 -34.29 29.32
CA HIS A 39 29.84 -33.19 28.59
C HIS A 39 31.38 -33.23 28.71
N CYS A 40 31.94 -34.44 28.73
CA CYS A 40 33.36 -34.68 28.91
C CYS A 40 34.04 -35.19 27.63
N CYS A 41 33.35 -36.01 26.84
CA CYS A 41 33.90 -36.59 25.62
C CYS A 41 32.97 -36.41 24.43
N GLN A 42 33.56 -36.27 23.24
CA GLN A 42 32.82 -36.24 21.99
C GLN A 42 32.83 -37.61 21.31
N HIS A 43 31.75 -37.94 20.64
CA HIS A 43 31.62 -39.13 19.82
C HIS A 43 30.90 -38.82 18.52
N SER A 44 31.23 -39.58 17.47
CA SER A 44 30.58 -39.45 16.16
C SER A 44 29.15 -39.97 16.23
N VAL A 45 28.21 -39.21 15.67
CA VAL A 45 26.80 -39.58 15.51
C VAL A 45 26.34 -39.26 14.09
N CYS A 46 25.26 -39.91 13.67
CA CYS A 46 24.60 -39.67 12.39
C CYS A 46 23.31 -38.90 12.63
N GLU A 47 23.06 -37.84 11.87
CA GLU A 47 21.81 -37.09 12.01
C GLU A 47 20.61 -37.92 11.54
N CYS A 48 19.50 -37.82 12.27
CA CYS A 48 18.22 -38.39 11.85
C CYS A 48 17.35 -37.28 11.28
N VAL A 49 17.40 -37.15 9.94
CA VAL A 49 16.55 -36.23 9.18
C VAL A 49 15.66 -37.03 8.25
N CYS A 50 14.35 -36.91 8.43
CA CYS A 50 13.35 -37.45 7.51
C CYS A 50 12.87 -36.32 6.61
N GLU A 51 12.82 -36.56 5.31
CA GLU A 51 12.51 -35.55 4.29
C GLU A 51 11.36 -36.07 3.43
N GLY A 52 10.44 -35.19 3.06
CA GLY A 52 9.43 -35.50 2.05
C GLY A 52 9.20 -34.30 1.15
N TRP A 53 9.10 -34.52 -0.15
CA TRP A 53 8.98 -33.44 -1.12
C TRP A 53 8.13 -33.84 -2.32
N GLY A 54 7.64 -32.80 -2.97
CA GLY A 54 6.62 -32.87 -3.99
C GLY A 54 5.45 -33.76 -3.61
N ASP A 55 4.90 -34.46 -4.59
CA ASP A 55 3.66 -35.21 -4.43
C ASP A 55 3.84 -36.61 -3.84
N SER A 56 5.06 -37.15 -3.71
CA SER A 56 5.19 -38.57 -3.33
C SER A 56 6.54 -39.04 -2.83
N HIS A 57 7.56 -38.19 -2.78
CA HIS A 57 8.93 -38.63 -2.48
C HIS A 57 9.24 -38.52 -0.99
N TYR A 58 9.91 -39.55 -0.45
CA TYR A 58 10.31 -39.61 0.96
C TYR A 58 11.73 -40.18 1.09
N ASN A 59 12.49 -39.61 2.03
CA ASN A 59 13.68 -40.21 2.63
C ASN A 59 13.41 -40.45 4.11
N THR A 60 13.63 -41.66 4.58
CA THR A 60 13.60 -42.01 6.01
C THR A 60 14.81 -41.45 6.76
N PHE A 61 14.79 -41.52 8.10
CA PHE A 61 15.90 -41.07 8.95
C PHE A 61 17.24 -41.73 8.58
N ASP A 62 17.21 -43.02 8.23
CA ASP A 62 18.38 -43.81 7.91
C ASP A 62 18.68 -43.89 6.39
N GLY A 63 17.92 -43.17 5.56
CA GLY A 63 18.21 -42.94 4.14
C GLY A 63 17.49 -43.83 3.13
N ALA A 64 16.48 -44.59 3.54
CA ALA A 64 15.62 -45.33 2.62
C ALA A 64 14.76 -44.36 1.80
N TYR A 65 15.01 -44.34 0.50
CA TYR A 65 14.19 -43.60 -0.45
C TYR A 65 13.04 -44.46 -0.96
N TYR A 66 11.84 -43.88 -0.98
CA TYR A 66 10.68 -44.51 -1.59
C TYR A 66 9.67 -43.47 -2.09
N THR A 67 8.76 -43.94 -2.92
CA THR A 67 7.68 -43.13 -3.48
C THR A 67 6.34 -43.65 -2.99
N TYR A 68 5.50 -42.77 -2.46
CA TYR A 68 4.17 -43.09 -1.95
C TYR A 68 3.20 -41.91 -2.10
N LYS A 69 2.04 -42.16 -2.71
CA LYS A 69 1.00 -41.15 -2.90
C LYS A 69 -0.25 -41.55 -2.13
N GLY A 70 -0.31 -41.12 -0.87
CA GLY A 70 -1.49 -41.29 -0.03
C GLY A 70 -2.44 -40.09 -0.11
N ASN A 71 -3.74 -40.34 0.07
CA ASN A 71 -4.85 -39.37 0.07
C ASN A 71 -5.56 -39.26 1.44
N CYS A 72 -4.92 -39.78 2.49
CA CYS A 72 -5.39 -39.69 3.88
C CYS A 72 -4.34 -38.95 4.73
N THR A 73 -4.64 -38.82 6.02
CA THR A 73 -3.62 -38.50 7.00
C THR A 73 -2.78 -39.76 7.28
N TYR A 74 -1.46 -39.63 7.42
CA TYR A 74 -0.55 -40.75 7.72
C TYR A 74 0.44 -40.38 8.82
N VAL A 75 0.87 -41.37 9.59
CA VAL A 75 1.91 -41.19 10.62
C VAL A 75 3.28 -41.07 9.95
N LEU A 76 3.87 -39.88 9.96
CA LEU A 76 5.26 -39.68 9.54
C LEU A 76 6.22 -40.27 10.58
N MET A 77 6.03 -39.87 11.83
CA MET A 77 6.86 -40.31 12.94
C MET A 77 6.03 -40.33 14.21
N LYS A 78 6.16 -41.41 14.98
CA LYS A 78 5.74 -41.45 16.38
C LYS A 78 6.76 -42.17 17.22
N GLU A 79 6.74 -41.89 18.51
CA GLU A 79 7.56 -42.62 19.46
C GLU A 79 7.14 -44.10 19.58
N ILE A 80 8.11 -45.02 19.69
CA ILE A 80 7.83 -46.42 20.02
C ILE A 80 7.41 -46.51 21.48
N THR A 81 8.23 -45.92 22.35
CA THR A 81 7.94 -45.71 23.77
C THR A 81 7.70 -44.21 23.97
N PRO A 82 6.48 -43.76 24.30
CA PRO A 82 6.12 -42.35 24.36
C PRO A 82 6.72 -41.67 25.60
N LYS A 83 7.97 -41.22 25.48
CA LYS A 83 8.68 -40.43 26.50
C LYS A 83 8.22 -38.98 26.50
N PHE A 84 7.95 -38.41 25.31
CA PHE A 84 7.56 -37.01 25.16
C PHE A 84 6.16 -36.82 24.57
N ASN A 85 5.52 -37.92 24.14
CA ASN A 85 4.25 -37.91 23.43
C ASN A 85 4.33 -37.05 22.16
N LEU A 86 5.41 -37.21 21.39
CA LEU A 86 5.61 -36.59 20.09
C LEU A 86 5.07 -37.52 18.98
N GLU A 87 4.14 -36.98 18.20
CA GLU A 87 3.65 -37.61 16.97
C GLU A 87 3.59 -36.57 15.85
N VAL A 88 4.02 -36.96 14.66
CA VAL A 88 4.03 -36.11 13.46
C VAL A 88 3.29 -36.84 12.36
N PHE A 89 2.33 -36.15 11.75
CA PHE A 89 1.50 -36.67 10.68
C PHE A 89 1.65 -35.81 9.43
N ILE A 90 1.44 -36.44 8.29
CA ILE A 90 1.21 -35.76 7.03
C ILE A 90 -0.25 -35.89 6.67
N ASP A 91 -0.92 -34.77 6.43
CA ASP A 91 -2.29 -34.74 5.94
C ASP A 91 -2.27 -34.54 4.42
N GLY A 92 -2.66 -35.59 3.69
CA GLY A 92 -2.66 -35.60 2.23
C GLY A 92 -3.72 -34.70 1.60
N GLY A 93 -4.76 -34.29 2.36
CA GLY A 93 -5.88 -33.48 1.87
C GLY A 93 -6.69 -34.18 0.76
N SER A 94 -7.88 -33.64 0.46
CA SER A 94 -8.62 -34.00 -0.76
C SER A 94 -8.15 -33.08 -1.90
N CYS A 95 -7.35 -33.60 -2.82
CA CYS A 95 -6.88 -32.83 -3.99
C CYS A 95 -8.04 -32.54 -4.95
N ASP A 96 -8.19 -31.29 -5.40
CA ASP A 96 -8.91 -31.01 -6.64
C ASP A 96 -8.04 -31.51 -7.81
N PRO A 97 -8.55 -32.38 -8.70
CA PRO A 97 -7.79 -32.84 -9.86
C PRO A 97 -7.36 -31.72 -10.83
N ASN A 98 -7.87 -30.50 -10.68
CA ASN A 98 -7.50 -29.34 -11.51
C ASN A 98 -6.42 -28.42 -10.89
N GLU A 99 -5.99 -28.64 -9.64
CA GLU A 99 -4.89 -27.88 -9.03
C GLU A 99 -3.52 -28.54 -9.31
N ALA A 100 -2.52 -27.72 -9.64
CA ALA A 100 -1.18 -28.18 -10.02
C ALA A 100 -0.36 -28.77 -8.85
N SER A 101 -0.66 -28.35 -7.61
CA SER A 101 0.02 -28.79 -6.39
C SER A 101 -1.01 -28.99 -5.28
N CYS A 102 -0.98 -30.15 -4.62
CA CYS A 102 -1.93 -30.50 -3.58
C CYS A 102 -1.38 -30.05 -2.22
N PRO A 103 -2.03 -29.10 -1.52
CA PRO A 103 -1.46 -28.53 -0.29
C PRO A 103 -1.51 -29.57 0.84
N ARG A 104 -0.37 -30.21 1.06
CA ARG A 104 -0.13 -31.12 2.19
C ARG A 104 0.08 -30.31 3.45
N SER A 105 -0.46 -30.74 4.59
CA SER A 105 -0.14 -30.10 5.87
C SER A 105 0.59 -31.07 6.80
N ILE A 106 1.44 -30.54 7.66
CA ILE A 106 2.12 -31.32 8.70
C ILE A 106 1.41 -31.06 10.02
N ILE A 107 0.97 -32.12 10.69
CA ILE A 107 0.30 -32.04 11.99
C ILE A 107 1.27 -32.56 13.04
N VAL A 108 1.58 -31.73 14.04
CA VAL A 108 2.50 -32.02 15.13
C VAL A 108 1.72 -32.08 16.43
N LEU A 109 1.76 -33.24 17.08
CA LEU A 109 1.23 -33.47 18.41
C LEU A 109 2.41 -33.47 19.39
N TYR A 110 2.35 -32.63 20.40
CA TYR A 110 3.36 -32.56 21.47
C TYR A 110 2.69 -32.31 22.82
N GLY A 111 2.64 -33.33 23.68
CA GLY A 111 1.90 -33.26 24.93
C GLY A 111 0.40 -33.04 24.68
N SER A 112 -0.14 -31.89 25.05
CA SER A 112 -1.54 -31.50 24.78
C SER A 112 -1.71 -30.57 23.57
N LEU A 113 -0.61 -30.20 22.91
CA LEU A 113 -0.63 -29.30 21.76
C LEU A 113 -0.90 -30.08 20.47
N VAL A 114 -1.69 -29.48 19.59
CA VAL A 114 -1.96 -29.96 18.23
C VAL A 114 -1.74 -28.78 17.31
N ILE A 115 -0.65 -28.81 16.56
CA ILE A 115 -0.25 -27.75 15.62
C ILE A 115 -0.32 -28.28 14.21
N ARG A 116 -0.92 -27.52 13.29
CA ARG A 116 -0.94 -27.83 11.85
C ARG A 116 -0.16 -26.76 11.10
N LEU A 117 0.88 -27.14 10.36
CA LEU A 117 1.61 -26.29 9.42
C LEU A 117 1.02 -26.49 8.02
N SER A 118 0.52 -25.42 7.41
CA SER A 118 -0.22 -25.45 6.14
C SER A 118 0.36 -24.47 5.14
N GLY A 119 0.25 -24.79 3.85
CA GLY A 119 0.72 -23.97 2.72
C GLY A 119 -0.40 -23.30 1.91
N ALA A 120 -1.67 -23.51 2.23
CA ALA A 120 -2.81 -22.98 1.45
C ALA A 120 -3.73 -22.09 2.31
N PRO A 121 -4.13 -20.89 1.83
CA PRO A 121 -3.68 -20.20 0.61
C PRO A 121 -2.29 -19.55 0.72
N LYS A 122 -1.75 -19.45 1.94
CA LYS A 122 -0.40 -18.97 2.27
C LYS A 122 0.20 -19.88 3.34
N LEU A 123 1.49 -19.72 3.61
CA LEU A 123 2.12 -20.39 4.75
C LEU A 123 1.50 -19.90 6.06
N GLU A 124 0.93 -20.81 6.83
CA GLU A 124 0.33 -20.53 8.13
C GLU A 124 0.49 -21.69 9.11
N ALA A 125 0.49 -21.35 10.40
CA ALA A 125 0.44 -22.31 11.49
C ALA A 125 -0.91 -22.19 12.21
N LEU A 126 -1.55 -23.32 12.50
CA LEU A 126 -2.87 -23.41 13.10
C LEU A 126 -2.80 -24.20 14.42
N ALA A 127 -3.49 -23.75 15.45
CA ALA A 127 -3.75 -24.53 16.66
C ALA A 127 -5.27 -24.64 16.85
N LYS A 128 -5.81 -25.86 16.94
CA LYS A 128 -7.26 -26.12 17.04
C LYS A 128 -8.07 -25.33 15.99
N GLU A 129 -7.62 -25.33 14.74
CA GLU A 129 -8.22 -24.62 13.59
C GLU A 129 -8.19 -23.08 13.67
N THR A 130 -7.50 -22.50 14.66
CA THR A 130 -7.27 -21.04 14.73
C THR A 130 -5.88 -20.71 14.23
N THR A 131 -5.76 -19.72 13.34
CA THR A 131 -4.47 -19.23 12.83
C THR A 131 -3.66 -18.60 13.96
N LEU A 132 -2.40 -18.99 14.07
CA LEU A 132 -1.45 -18.44 15.02
C LEU A 132 -0.78 -17.20 14.43
N GLU A 133 -0.64 -16.16 15.24
CA GLU A 133 0.25 -15.05 14.94
C GLU A 133 1.70 -15.52 15.10
N LEU A 134 2.53 -15.24 14.10
CA LEU A 134 3.95 -15.62 14.08
C LEU A 134 4.81 -14.36 14.28
N PRO A 135 5.94 -14.48 15.00
CA PRO A 135 6.43 -15.65 15.72
C PRO A 135 5.55 -16.09 16.91
N PHE A 136 5.36 -17.40 17.05
CA PHE A 136 4.58 -17.99 18.13
C PHE A 136 5.49 -18.69 19.14
N SER A 137 5.32 -18.44 20.43
CA SER A 137 6.00 -19.20 21.49
C SER A 137 5.08 -19.48 22.68
N GLN A 138 4.62 -20.72 22.80
CA GLN A 138 3.80 -21.17 23.92
C GLN A 138 3.92 -22.68 24.10
N GLY A 139 3.72 -23.18 25.31
CA GLY A 139 3.64 -24.62 25.58
C GLY A 139 4.92 -25.41 25.22
N GLY A 140 6.08 -24.74 25.23
CA GLY A 140 7.39 -25.37 24.97
C GLY A 140 7.75 -25.51 23.49
N ILE A 141 6.96 -24.91 22.59
CA ILE A 141 7.28 -24.85 21.15
C ILE A 141 7.55 -23.40 20.73
N LYS A 142 8.33 -23.25 19.66
CA LYS A 142 8.52 -21.99 18.93
C LYS A 142 8.16 -22.22 17.47
N ILE A 143 7.39 -21.32 16.87
CA ILE A 143 7.05 -21.37 15.45
C ILE A 143 7.38 -20.02 14.83
N ILE A 144 8.10 -20.04 13.72
CA ILE A 144 8.55 -18.84 13.01
C ILE A 144 8.40 -19.04 11.49
N SER A 145 8.25 -17.94 10.77
CA SER A 145 8.20 -17.91 9.32
C SER A 145 9.42 -17.19 8.75
N SER A 146 10.04 -17.77 7.72
CA SER A 146 11.06 -17.10 6.91
C SER A 146 10.49 -16.47 5.63
N GLY A 147 9.16 -16.49 5.46
CA GLY A 147 8.47 -16.14 4.22
C GLY A 147 8.39 -17.29 3.20
N ILE A 148 9.35 -18.22 3.24
CA ILE A 148 9.40 -19.41 2.36
C ILE A 148 9.20 -20.70 3.16
N ASN A 149 9.64 -20.73 4.41
CA ASN A 149 9.53 -21.88 5.30
C ASN A 149 8.80 -21.50 6.59
N LEU A 150 7.99 -22.42 7.12
CA LEU A 150 7.60 -22.48 8.51
C LEU A 150 8.58 -23.38 9.26
N ILE A 151 9.06 -22.91 10.41
CA ILE A 151 9.98 -23.66 11.25
C ILE A 151 9.32 -23.81 12.62
N LEU A 152 9.05 -25.05 13.02
CA LEU A 152 8.61 -25.43 14.36
C LEU A 152 9.78 -26.07 15.10
N GLU A 153 10.19 -25.45 16.19
CA GLU A 153 11.20 -25.96 17.10
C GLU A 153 10.55 -26.38 18.42
N ILE A 154 11.03 -27.49 18.98
CA ILE A 154 10.74 -27.91 20.36
C ILE A 154 12.06 -27.88 21.14
N PRO A 155 12.47 -26.72 21.70
CA PRO A 155 13.84 -26.51 22.18
C PRO A 155 14.28 -27.52 23.25
N ARG A 156 13.36 -27.92 24.14
CA ARG A 156 13.63 -28.84 25.25
C ARG A 156 14.12 -30.21 24.79
N ILE A 157 13.69 -30.65 23.61
CA ILE A 157 14.02 -31.97 23.04
C ILE A 157 14.75 -31.85 21.70
N GLN A 158 15.13 -30.63 21.31
CA GLN A 158 15.91 -30.29 20.11
C GLN A 158 15.32 -30.86 18.81
N VAL A 159 13.98 -30.92 18.73
CA VAL A 159 13.28 -31.33 17.50
C VAL A 159 13.04 -30.09 16.64
N VAL A 160 13.33 -30.20 15.36
CA VAL A 160 13.09 -29.13 14.38
C VAL A 160 12.31 -29.70 13.20
N ILE A 161 11.17 -29.08 12.90
CA ILE A 161 10.34 -29.41 11.75
C ILE A 161 10.31 -28.19 10.84
N LYS A 162 10.80 -28.33 9.61
CA LYS A 162 10.68 -27.31 8.58
C LYS A 162 9.63 -27.75 7.58
N TYR A 163 8.79 -26.82 7.17
CA TYR A 163 7.72 -27.06 6.22
C TYR A 163 7.66 -25.91 5.22
N SER A 164 7.58 -26.23 3.93
CA SER A 164 7.32 -25.31 2.84
C SER A 164 6.24 -25.87 1.93
N LYS A 165 5.87 -25.11 0.89
CA LYS A 165 4.93 -25.62 -0.13
C LYS A 165 5.51 -26.78 -0.92
N SER A 166 6.84 -26.89 -0.98
CA SER A 166 7.56 -27.89 -1.76
C SER A 166 7.85 -29.18 -1.01
N GLY A 167 7.87 -29.14 0.32
CA GLY A 167 8.21 -30.30 1.12
C GLY A 167 8.38 -29.99 2.61
N PHE A 168 8.90 -30.97 3.33
CA PHE A 168 9.19 -30.87 4.76
C PHE A 168 10.48 -31.59 5.11
N SER A 169 11.06 -31.20 6.24
CA SER A 169 12.10 -31.97 6.92
C SER A 169 11.79 -32.07 8.42
N ILE A 170 12.03 -33.25 8.98
CA ILE A 170 11.88 -33.53 10.42
C ILE A 170 13.25 -33.96 10.91
N PHE A 171 13.87 -33.13 11.75
CA PHE A 171 15.10 -33.46 12.46
C PHE A 171 14.77 -33.89 13.89
N VAL A 172 15.33 -35.04 14.30
CA VAL A 172 15.27 -35.52 15.68
C VAL A 172 16.66 -35.91 16.18
N PRO A 173 17.05 -35.57 17.42
CA PRO A 173 18.37 -35.92 17.94
C PRO A 173 18.46 -37.41 18.32
N VAL A 174 19.53 -38.06 17.88
CA VAL A 174 19.80 -39.49 18.16
C VAL A 174 19.82 -39.79 19.66
N LYS A 175 20.42 -38.90 20.46
CA LYS A 175 20.49 -39.03 21.93
C LYS A 175 19.12 -39.22 22.58
N THR A 176 18.07 -38.64 22.00
CA THR A 176 16.71 -38.65 22.56
C THR A 176 15.81 -39.67 21.87
N PHE A 177 15.90 -39.76 20.54
CA PHE A 177 14.98 -40.52 19.68
C PHE A 177 15.60 -41.76 19.03
N GLY A 178 16.89 -42.02 19.23
CA GLY A 178 17.58 -43.18 18.68
C GLY A 178 16.86 -44.48 19.03
N ARG A 179 16.54 -45.29 18.01
CA ARG A 179 15.78 -46.55 18.11
C ARG A 179 14.38 -46.40 18.74
N ASN A 180 13.84 -45.19 18.83
CA ASN A 180 12.53 -44.91 19.44
C ASN A 180 11.56 -44.25 18.45
N THR A 181 11.79 -44.36 17.15
CA THR A 181 10.90 -43.80 16.10
C THR A 181 10.29 -44.92 15.26
N GLN A 182 9.08 -44.70 14.76
CA GLN A 182 8.38 -45.58 13.81
C GLN A 182 7.40 -44.75 12.97
N GLY A 183 7.00 -45.23 11.80
CA GLY A 183 6.15 -44.52 10.85
C GLY A 183 6.79 -44.47 9.47
N HIS A 184 6.32 -43.57 8.61
CA HIS A 184 6.88 -43.35 7.27
C HIS A 184 8.37 -42.98 7.29
N CYS A 185 8.83 -42.30 8.34
CA CYS A 185 10.21 -41.90 8.51
C CYS A 185 11.14 -43.03 8.99
N GLY A 186 10.62 -44.23 9.25
CA GLY A 186 11.41 -45.38 9.69
C GLY A 186 11.99 -45.25 11.10
N THR A 187 13.04 -46.02 11.36
CA THR A 187 13.79 -46.00 12.62
C THR A 187 14.96 -45.02 12.52
N CYS A 188 15.27 -44.34 13.62
CA CYS A 188 16.49 -43.53 13.74
C CYS A 188 17.58 -44.39 14.39
N ASN A 189 18.22 -45.29 13.64
CA ASN A 189 19.21 -46.22 14.20
C ASN A 189 20.42 -46.50 13.31
N ASN A 190 20.53 -45.80 12.18
CA ASN A 190 21.55 -45.95 11.15
C ASN A 190 21.51 -47.30 10.40
N ILE A 191 20.33 -47.92 10.25
CA ILE A 191 20.12 -49.22 9.58
C ILE A 191 18.98 -49.12 8.56
N GLN A 192 19.29 -48.65 7.36
CA GLN A 192 18.34 -48.51 6.26
C GLN A 192 17.47 -49.76 5.96
N SER A 193 17.98 -50.97 6.20
CA SER A 193 17.25 -52.21 5.91
C SER A 193 16.08 -52.50 6.84
N ASP A 194 15.97 -51.80 7.98
CA ASP A 194 14.86 -51.98 8.93
C ASP A 194 13.81 -50.86 8.89
N ASP A 195 13.97 -49.86 8.02
CA ASP A 195 13.07 -48.71 7.97
C ASP A 195 11.62 -49.04 7.60
N CYS A 196 11.40 -50.04 6.74
CA CYS A 196 10.08 -50.36 6.21
C CYS A 196 9.26 -51.25 7.18
N MET A 197 9.05 -50.82 8.42
CA MET A 197 8.32 -51.57 9.46
C MET A 197 6.84 -51.21 9.54
N LEU A 198 5.98 -52.24 9.53
CA LEU A 198 4.54 -52.13 9.79
C LEU A 198 4.26 -51.79 11.27
N PRO A 199 3.05 -51.28 11.59
CA PRO A 199 2.61 -51.23 12.98
C PRO A 199 2.71 -52.61 13.63
N GLY A 200 3.39 -52.68 14.78
CA GLY A 200 3.68 -53.95 15.46
C GLY A 200 5.07 -54.55 15.16
N GLY A 201 5.87 -53.90 14.30
CA GLY A 201 7.31 -54.19 14.13
C GLY A 201 7.64 -55.25 13.08
N GLN A 202 6.68 -55.67 12.26
CA GLN A 202 6.96 -56.58 11.14
C GLN A 202 7.63 -55.82 9.99
N LEU A 203 8.82 -56.25 9.59
CA LEU A 203 9.55 -55.70 8.45
C LEU A 203 8.96 -56.18 7.11
N VAL A 204 8.75 -55.25 6.18
CA VAL A 204 8.34 -55.55 4.80
C VAL A 204 9.40 -55.06 3.80
N LYS A 205 9.37 -55.58 2.58
CA LYS A 205 10.36 -55.25 1.55
C LYS A 205 10.16 -53.87 0.91
N SER A 206 8.94 -53.35 0.94
CA SER A 206 8.58 -52.10 0.26
C SER A 206 8.05 -51.10 1.26
N CYS A 207 8.74 -49.96 1.40
CA CYS A 207 8.29 -48.86 2.22
C CYS A 207 6.97 -48.24 1.71
N ALA A 208 6.65 -48.36 0.41
CA ALA A 208 5.35 -47.97 -0.11
C ALA A 208 4.21 -48.86 0.44
N VAL A 209 4.45 -50.17 0.56
CA VAL A 209 3.48 -51.10 1.20
C VAL A 209 3.38 -50.84 2.70
N MET A 210 4.50 -50.51 3.34
CA MET A 210 4.50 -50.10 4.75
C MET A 210 3.65 -48.84 4.96
N ALA A 211 3.78 -47.84 4.09
CA ALA A 211 3.10 -46.56 4.19
C ALA A 211 1.56 -46.69 4.24
N ASP A 212 0.96 -47.58 3.42
CA ASP A 212 -0.48 -47.87 3.46
C ASP A 212 -0.99 -48.36 4.82
N ASN A 213 -0.09 -48.89 5.65
CA ASN A 213 -0.43 -49.46 6.96
C ASN A 213 -0.22 -48.48 8.12
N TRP A 214 0.12 -47.22 7.85
CA TRP A 214 0.24 -46.16 8.86
C TRP A 214 -0.90 -45.10 8.87
N PRO A 215 -2.20 -45.41 8.63
CA PRO A 215 -3.28 -44.43 8.77
C PRO A 215 -3.74 -44.26 10.25
N PRO A 216 -4.21 -43.07 10.66
CA PRO A 216 -4.84 -42.84 11.96
C PRO A 216 -6.29 -43.36 12.02
N THR A 217 -7.02 -43.44 10.90
CA THR A 217 -8.35 -44.09 10.78
C THR A 217 -8.68 -44.47 9.34
N THR A 218 -9.21 -45.69 9.15
CA THR A 218 -9.76 -46.39 7.94
C THR A 218 -8.97 -46.33 6.63
N PRO A 219 -8.90 -47.45 5.87
CA PRO A 219 -8.05 -47.52 4.68
C PRO A 219 -8.62 -46.67 3.54
N PRO A 220 -7.78 -46.03 2.72
CA PRO A 220 -8.22 -45.38 1.50
C PRO A 220 -8.49 -46.38 0.38
N ASN A 221 -9.43 -46.00 -0.49
CA ASN A 221 -9.69 -46.69 -1.76
C ASN A 221 -8.48 -46.61 -2.70
N GLU A 222 -8.29 -47.68 -3.48
CA GLU A 222 -7.24 -47.85 -4.48
C GLU A 222 -7.07 -46.63 -5.38
N LEU A 223 -5.81 -46.17 -5.50
CA LEU A 223 -5.43 -45.08 -6.40
C LEU A 223 -5.02 -45.63 -7.77
N SER A 224 -5.57 -45.01 -8.81
CA SER A 224 -5.34 -45.32 -10.22
C SER A 224 -3.93 -44.90 -10.68
N THR A 225 -3.19 -45.82 -11.27
CA THR A 225 -1.92 -45.55 -11.96
C THR A 225 -2.18 -44.89 -13.32
N THR A 226 -1.64 -43.69 -13.52
CA THR A 226 -1.68 -42.98 -14.81
C THR A 226 -0.51 -43.40 -15.71
N GLU A 227 -0.74 -43.47 -17.02
CA GLU A 227 0.29 -43.78 -18.02
C GLU A 227 1.39 -42.69 -18.07
N PRO A 228 2.66 -43.07 -18.36
CA PRO A 228 3.78 -42.13 -18.39
C PRO A 228 3.67 -41.15 -19.56
N ILE A 229 3.58 -39.86 -19.24
CA ILE A 229 3.66 -38.77 -20.22
C ILE A 229 5.16 -38.51 -20.55
N PRO A 230 5.51 -38.15 -21.80
CA PRO A 230 6.89 -37.86 -22.17
C PRO A 230 7.45 -36.65 -21.39
N CYS A 231 8.63 -36.83 -20.79
CA CYS A 231 9.30 -35.81 -19.98
C CYS A 231 9.73 -34.59 -20.79
N ARG A 232 9.80 -33.43 -20.12
CA ARG A 232 10.22 -32.18 -20.75
C ARG A 232 11.70 -32.19 -21.13
N LYS A 233 12.02 -31.62 -22.29
CA LYS A 233 13.42 -31.48 -22.78
C LYS A 233 14.18 -30.32 -22.10
N ASP A 234 13.48 -29.24 -21.77
CA ASP A 234 14.05 -28.05 -21.10
C ASP A 234 13.85 -28.14 -19.57
N SER A 235 14.41 -29.19 -18.96
CA SER A 235 14.29 -29.45 -17.53
C SER A 235 15.43 -28.80 -16.73
N VAL A 236 15.12 -28.19 -15.58
CA VAL A 236 16.12 -27.65 -14.64
C VAL A 236 16.69 -28.72 -13.71
N CYS A 237 16.18 -29.96 -13.74
CA CYS A 237 16.65 -31.06 -12.90
C CYS A 237 18.14 -31.37 -13.06
N GLY A 238 18.72 -31.09 -14.23
CA GLY A 238 20.15 -31.24 -14.49
C GLY A 238 21.05 -30.42 -13.55
N LEU A 239 20.54 -29.32 -12.99
CA LEU A 239 21.27 -28.49 -12.03
C LEU A 239 21.70 -29.28 -10.80
N LEU A 240 20.92 -30.28 -10.36
CA LEU A 240 21.22 -31.06 -9.15
C LEU A 240 22.49 -31.91 -9.27
N LYS A 241 22.84 -32.38 -10.47
CA LYS A 241 24.01 -33.25 -10.71
C LYS A 241 25.15 -32.58 -11.47
N ASN A 242 24.90 -31.44 -12.10
CA ASN A 242 25.90 -30.75 -12.89
C ASN A 242 26.99 -30.14 -11.99
N THR A 243 28.25 -30.44 -12.30
CA THR A 243 29.43 -29.93 -11.56
C THR A 243 29.74 -28.46 -11.82
N ASP A 244 29.14 -27.87 -12.86
CA ASP A 244 29.24 -26.44 -13.18
C ASP A 244 28.03 -25.65 -12.64
N SER A 245 27.17 -26.28 -11.83
CA SER A 245 26.00 -25.64 -11.22
C SER A 245 26.32 -25.13 -9.80
N PRO A 246 25.50 -24.23 -9.23
CA PRO A 246 25.70 -23.78 -7.85
C PRO A 246 25.61 -24.91 -6.82
N PHE A 247 24.98 -26.05 -7.16
CA PHE A 247 24.85 -27.20 -6.28
C PHE A 247 26.13 -28.05 -6.15
N ALA A 248 27.13 -27.85 -7.01
CA ALA A 248 28.34 -28.67 -7.04
C ALA A 248 29.08 -28.72 -5.70
N GLU A 249 29.12 -27.61 -4.96
CA GLU A 249 29.77 -27.53 -3.65
C GLU A 249 29.13 -28.44 -2.58
N CYS A 250 27.86 -28.82 -2.77
CA CYS A 250 27.11 -29.66 -1.85
C CYS A 250 27.25 -31.18 -2.14
N HIS A 251 27.73 -31.57 -3.33
CA HIS A 251 27.79 -32.97 -3.75
C HIS A 251 28.61 -33.85 -2.80
N ASP A 252 29.63 -33.29 -2.15
CA ASP A 252 30.47 -33.98 -1.15
C ASP A 252 29.81 -34.14 0.23
N TYR A 253 28.65 -33.53 0.45
CA TYR A 253 27.94 -33.50 1.73
C TYR A 253 26.58 -34.19 1.67
N VAL A 254 25.87 -34.05 0.54
CA VAL A 254 24.54 -34.63 0.31
C VAL A 254 24.49 -35.21 -1.09
N ASN A 255 24.13 -36.50 -1.21
CA ASN A 255 24.04 -37.18 -2.50
C ASN A 255 22.83 -36.67 -3.32
N PRO A 256 23.01 -36.09 -4.52
CA PRO A 256 21.91 -35.52 -5.31
C PRO A 256 21.05 -36.57 -6.03
N SER A 257 21.38 -37.86 -5.95
CA SER A 257 20.79 -38.89 -6.83
C SER A 257 19.28 -39.05 -6.67
N ASN A 258 18.78 -39.11 -5.42
CA ASN A 258 17.36 -39.28 -5.15
C ASN A 258 16.58 -38.04 -5.62
N PHE A 259 17.04 -36.85 -5.23
CA PHE A 259 16.46 -35.55 -5.62
C PHE A 259 16.44 -35.34 -7.15
N HIS A 260 17.50 -35.73 -7.85
CA HIS A 260 17.54 -35.66 -9.31
C HIS A 260 16.55 -36.64 -9.94
N SER A 261 16.49 -37.88 -9.45
CA SER A 261 15.59 -38.90 -10.01
C SER A 261 14.11 -38.55 -9.77
N SER A 262 13.77 -38.00 -8.60
CA SER A 262 12.43 -37.49 -8.33
C SER A 262 12.09 -36.30 -9.23
N CYS A 263 13.01 -35.33 -9.36
CA CYS A 263 12.81 -34.16 -10.22
C CYS A 263 12.48 -34.56 -11.66
N VAL A 264 13.26 -35.48 -12.23
CA VAL A 264 13.02 -35.98 -13.59
C VAL A 264 11.67 -36.69 -13.67
N SER A 265 11.33 -37.54 -12.68
CA SER A 265 10.04 -38.21 -12.62
C SER A 265 8.86 -37.23 -12.57
N ASP A 266 8.95 -36.20 -11.74
CA ASP A 266 7.90 -35.18 -11.58
C ASP A 266 7.74 -34.33 -12.85
N SER A 267 8.84 -34.00 -13.52
CA SER A 267 8.87 -33.34 -14.85
C SER A 267 8.10 -34.13 -15.92
N CYS A 268 8.00 -35.45 -15.78
CA CYS A 268 7.23 -36.29 -16.70
C CYS A 268 5.73 -36.31 -16.39
N ASN A 269 5.32 -36.10 -15.14
CA ASN A 269 3.96 -36.37 -14.69
C ASN A 269 3.04 -35.15 -14.63
N LYS A 270 3.60 -33.93 -14.62
CA LYS A 270 2.83 -32.68 -14.50
C LYS A 270 3.12 -31.71 -15.65
N ALA A 271 2.11 -30.92 -16.01
CA ALA A 271 2.21 -29.91 -17.06
C ALA A 271 2.93 -28.62 -16.58
N ASP A 272 2.93 -28.35 -15.28
CA ASP A 272 3.54 -27.16 -14.69
C ASP A 272 5.05 -27.36 -14.46
N PRO A 273 5.91 -26.60 -15.14
CA PRO A 273 7.35 -26.63 -14.93
C PRO A 273 7.81 -26.35 -13.50
N ALA A 274 7.02 -25.59 -12.72
CA ALA A 274 7.39 -25.20 -11.37
C ALA A 274 7.53 -26.39 -10.40
N VAL A 275 6.97 -27.56 -10.73
CA VAL A 275 7.14 -28.79 -9.92
C VAL A 275 8.61 -29.19 -9.77
N GLU A 276 9.46 -28.91 -10.77
CA GLU A 276 10.88 -29.23 -10.71
C GLU A 276 11.57 -28.47 -9.56
N CYS A 277 11.07 -27.26 -9.24
CA CYS A 277 11.59 -26.43 -8.15
C CYS A 277 11.45 -27.10 -6.78
N GLU A 278 10.49 -28.02 -6.59
CA GLU A 278 10.26 -28.69 -5.31
C GLU A 278 11.43 -29.60 -4.92
N SER A 279 11.97 -30.33 -5.91
CA SER A 279 13.18 -31.15 -5.71
C SER A 279 14.43 -30.30 -5.53
N LEU A 280 14.54 -29.16 -6.23
CA LEU A 280 15.66 -28.23 -6.08
C LEU A 280 15.67 -27.57 -4.70
N GLU A 281 14.51 -27.08 -4.24
CA GLU A 281 14.34 -26.47 -2.91
C GLU A 281 14.69 -27.45 -1.80
N THR A 282 14.20 -28.68 -1.89
CA THR A 282 14.47 -29.71 -0.87
C THR A 282 15.95 -30.08 -0.83
N TYR A 283 16.62 -30.20 -1.99
CA TYR A 283 18.06 -30.44 -2.01
C TYR A 283 18.84 -29.26 -1.44
N ALA A 284 18.46 -28.02 -1.79
CA ALA A 284 19.07 -26.82 -1.20
C ALA A 284 18.91 -26.76 0.32
N ALA A 285 17.74 -27.15 0.85
CA ALA A 285 17.50 -27.23 2.28
C ALA A 285 18.38 -28.30 2.96
N ALA A 286 18.57 -29.46 2.32
CA ALA A 286 19.50 -30.49 2.81
C ALA A 286 20.96 -30.01 2.79
N CYS A 287 21.36 -29.27 1.75
CA CYS A 287 22.67 -28.63 1.68
C CYS A 287 22.88 -27.60 2.80
N ALA A 288 21.87 -26.75 3.05
CA ALA A 288 21.92 -25.75 4.11
C ALA A 288 22.04 -26.39 5.50
N LEU A 289 21.36 -27.52 5.73
CA LEU A 289 21.52 -28.32 6.96
C LEU A 289 22.95 -28.86 7.10
N ALA A 290 23.59 -29.25 6.00
CA ALA A 290 24.98 -29.66 5.98
C ALA A 290 25.99 -28.48 6.02
N GLY A 291 25.51 -27.24 6.15
CA GLY A 291 26.35 -26.04 6.23
C GLY A 291 26.78 -25.46 4.88
N VAL A 292 26.21 -25.94 3.77
CA VAL A 292 26.50 -25.44 2.41
C VAL A 292 25.31 -24.63 1.90
N CYS A 293 25.52 -23.33 1.72
CA CYS A 293 24.46 -22.39 1.32
C CYS A 293 24.49 -22.14 -0.19
N VAL A 294 23.49 -22.67 -0.89
CA VAL A 294 23.44 -22.65 -2.35
C VAL A 294 22.44 -21.60 -2.83
N ASP A 295 22.90 -20.50 -3.45
CA ASP A 295 22.04 -19.50 -4.08
C ASP A 295 21.52 -19.99 -5.45
N TRP A 296 20.56 -20.93 -5.39
CA TRP A 296 20.07 -21.65 -6.56
C TRP A 296 18.95 -20.91 -7.30
N ARG A 297 18.13 -20.11 -6.61
CA ARG A 297 17.01 -19.39 -7.23
C ARG A 297 17.47 -18.34 -8.23
N ASN A 298 18.51 -17.57 -7.89
CA ASN A 298 19.09 -16.58 -8.80
C ASN A 298 19.70 -17.20 -10.07
N TYR A 299 19.95 -18.52 -10.08
CA TYR A 299 20.51 -19.25 -11.20
C TYR A 299 19.44 -19.73 -12.22
N THR A 300 18.16 -19.72 -11.85
CA THR A 300 17.05 -20.16 -12.71
C THR A 300 15.88 -19.18 -12.65
N LYS A 301 15.38 -18.77 -13.82
CA LYS A 301 14.19 -17.90 -13.91
C LYS A 301 12.87 -18.64 -13.65
N LEU A 302 12.93 -19.95 -13.44
CA LEU A 302 11.74 -20.78 -13.25
C LEU A 302 11.26 -20.79 -11.79
N CYS A 303 12.19 -20.62 -10.85
CA CYS A 303 11.95 -20.85 -9.42
C CYS A 303 12.19 -19.57 -8.60
N ASP A 304 11.90 -18.40 -9.19
CA ASP A 304 12.09 -17.10 -8.54
C ASP A 304 11.35 -17.05 -7.19
N SER A 305 11.95 -16.38 -6.21
CA SER A 305 11.33 -16.14 -4.90
C SER A 305 10.57 -14.82 -4.89
N ASP A 306 9.33 -14.83 -4.41
CA ASP A 306 8.52 -13.63 -4.22
C ASP A 306 8.80 -12.98 -2.85
N CYS A 307 9.94 -12.29 -2.70
CA CYS A 307 10.23 -11.52 -1.50
C CYS A 307 9.58 -10.12 -1.52
N PRO A 308 9.10 -9.59 -0.37
CA PRO A 308 8.63 -8.21 -0.27
C PRO A 308 9.70 -7.18 -0.72
N PRO A 309 9.30 -6.02 -1.25
CA PRO A 309 10.23 -5.02 -1.81
C PRO A 309 11.32 -4.52 -0.85
N ASP A 310 11.09 -4.58 0.46
CA ASP A 310 12.00 -4.15 1.53
C ASP A 310 12.91 -5.28 2.06
N LYS A 311 12.74 -6.50 1.54
CA LYS A 311 13.51 -7.69 1.93
C LYS A 311 14.29 -8.26 0.75
N VAL A 312 15.33 -9.02 1.08
CA VAL A 312 16.18 -9.71 0.10
C VAL A 312 16.11 -11.21 0.33
N TYR A 313 16.05 -11.95 -0.78
CA TYR A 313 16.20 -13.40 -0.75
C TYR A 313 17.60 -13.79 -0.24
N LYS A 314 17.67 -14.79 0.65
CA LYS A 314 18.92 -15.48 0.97
C LYS A 314 18.68 -16.99 1.02
N ALA A 315 19.58 -17.74 0.38
CA ALA A 315 19.60 -19.20 0.45
C ALA A 315 19.79 -19.74 1.88
N CYS A 316 20.50 -18.97 2.72
CA CYS A 316 20.66 -19.22 4.13
C CYS A 316 20.56 -17.92 4.92
N GLY A 317 19.72 -17.92 5.94
CA GLY A 317 19.71 -16.93 6.99
C GLY A 317 19.27 -17.55 8.32
N PRO A 318 19.47 -16.84 9.43
CA PRO A 318 18.99 -17.28 10.73
C PRO A 318 17.46 -17.29 10.70
N ALA A 319 16.84 -18.41 11.07
CA ALA A 319 15.40 -18.53 11.07
C ALA A 319 14.77 -17.47 11.98
N GLU A 320 15.34 -17.29 13.18
CA GLU A 320 15.03 -16.15 14.05
C GLU A 320 15.91 -14.95 13.67
N GLN A 321 15.33 -13.99 12.95
CA GLN A 321 16.05 -12.80 12.49
C GLN A 321 16.31 -11.83 13.65
N PRO A 322 17.46 -11.13 13.63
CA PRO A 322 17.75 -10.15 14.66
C PRO A 322 16.74 -9.00 14.62
N SER A 323 16.43 -8.44 15.79
CA SER A 323 15.46 -7.36 15.98
C SER A 323 15.97 -6.24 16.89
N CYS A 324 15.19 -5.17 17.05
CA CYS A 324 15.43 -4.14 18.08
C CYS A 324 14.89 -4.52 19.48
N GLU A 325 14.37 -5.72 19.65
CA GLU A 325 13.85 -6.25 20.91
C GLU A 325 14.70 -7.38 21.49
N ASP A 326 15.72 -7.82 20.74
CA ASP A 326 16.57 -8.90 21.19
C ASP A 326 17.31 -8.52 22.47
N HIS A 327 17.16 -9.37 23.48
CA HIS A 327 17.91 -9.29 24.72
C HIS A 327 19.19 -10.14 24.60
N PRO A 328 20.34 -9.67 25.11
CA PRO A 328 21.61 -10.40 25.03
C PRO A 328 21.57 -11.79 25.67
N ASP A 329 20.66 -11.99 26.63
CA ASP A 329 20.55 -13.19 27.44
C ASP A 329 19.58 -14.24 26.85
N GLU A 330 18.84 -13.92 25.79
CA GLU A 330 17.97 -14.87 25.09
C GLU A 330 18.73 -15.52 23.92
N PRO A 331 19.07 -16.81 23.99
CA PRO A 331 19.71 -17.48 22.88
C PRO A 331 18.71 -17.58 21.70
N PRO A 332 19.10 -17.11 20.50
CA PRO A 332 18.25 -17.23 19.33
C PRO A 332 18.14 -18.69 18.91
N MET A 333 17.07 -19.01 18.18
CA MET A 333 16.95 -20.29 17.49
C MET A 333 18.16 -20.49 16.56
N ASN A 334 18.96 -21.53 16.81
CA ASN A 334 20.14 -21.85 15.99
C ASN A 334 19.75 -22.73 14.80
N VAL A 335 18.83 -22.24 13.98
CA VAL A 335 18.34 -22.93 12.78
C VAL A 335 18.59 -22.04 11.58
N THR A 336 19.32 -22.56 10.59
CA THR A 336 19.52 -21.90 9.30
C THR A 336 18.40 -22.29 8.34
N THR A 337 17.85 -21.34 7.59
CA THR A 337 16.78 -21.58 6.62
C THR A 337 16.89 -20.64 5.43
N GLU A 338 16.36 -21.06 4.29
CA GLU A 338 16.09 -20.20 3.15
C GLU A 338 14.88 -19.29 3.45
N GLY A 339 14.88 -18.06 2.93
CA GLY A 339 13.81 -17.10 3.18
C GLY A 339 14.07 -15.69 2.66
N CYS A 340 13.19 -14.78 3.05
CA CYS A 340 13.28 -13.35 2.81
C CYS A 340 13.73 -12.63 4.09
N PHE A 341 14.87 -11.96 4.00
CA PHE A 341 15.56 -11.37 5.14
C PHE A 341 15.75 -9.88 4.98
N CYS A 342 15.98 -9.18 6.09
CA CYS A 342 16.42 -7.80 6.00
C CYS A 342 17.75 -7.67 5.23
N PRO A 343 17.92 -6.57 4.46
CA PRO A 343 19.17 -6.25 3.79
C PRO A 343 20.36 -6.19 4.75
N GLU A 344 21.57 -6.30 4.19
CA GLU A 344 22.79 -6.26 4.99
C GLU A 344 22.89 -4.95 5.81
N GLY A 345 23.23 -5.08 7.10
CA GLY A 345 23.30 -3.96 8.04
C GLY A 345 21.94 -3.47 8.55
N MET A 346 20.84 -4.14 8.21
CA MET A 346 19.49 -3.88 8.74
C MET A 346 19.00 -5.07 9.58
N LYS A 347 17.99 -4.82 10.42
CA LYS A 347 17.36 -5.81 11.29
C LYS A 347 15.88 -5.49 11.47
N LEU A 348 15.10 -6.42 12.03
CA LEU A 348 13.68 -6.19 12.25
C LEU A 348 13.43 -5.11 13.31
N PHE A 349 12.41 -4.27 13.11
CA PHE A 349 11.99 -3.29 14.11
C PHE A 349 11.49 -3.98 15.38
N ASN A 350 10.61 -4.95 15.23
CA ASN A 350 10.24 -5.92 16.25
C ASN A 350 9.99 -7.28 15.57
N LYS A 351 9.86 -8.36 16.33
CA LYS A 351 9.77 -9.70 15.76
C LYS A 351 8.49 -9.93 14.92
N ASP A 352 7.45 -9.12 15.12
CA ASP A 352 6.10 -9.31 14.57
C ASP A 352 5.77 -8.38 13.37
N SER A 353 6.43 -7.23 13.26
CA SER A 353 6.10 -6.14 12.31
C SER A 353 6.59 -6.37 10.89
N GLU A 354 7.50 -7.33 10.69
CA GLU A 354 8.21 -7.58 9.44
C GLU A 354 9.04 -6.41 8.86
N ILE A 355 9.06 -5.23 9.49
CA ILE A 355 9.72 -4.01 9.00
C ILE A 355 11.24 -4.05 9.26
N CYS A 356 12.04 -3.76 8.22
CA CYS A 356 13.49 -3.66 8.33
C CYS A 356 13.97 -2.25 8.66
N VAL A 357 14.83 -2.12 9.68
CA VAL A 357 15.40 -0.85 10.16
C VAL A 357 16.92 -0.95 10.29
N LYS A 358 17.61 0.16 10.02
CA LYS A 358 19.07 0.26 10.18
C LYS A 358 19.46 0.56 11.63
N THR A 359 18.74 1.48 12.25
CA THR A 359 18.93 1.92 13.64
C THR A 359 17.62 1.76 14.40
N CYS A 360 17.73 1.40 15.68
CA CYS A 360 16.55 1.25 16.54
C CYS A 360 16.02 2.60 16.97
N GLY A 361 14.70 2.69 17.06
CA GLY A 361 14.01 3.94 17.38
C GLY A 361 12.51 3.74 17.53
N CYS A 362 11.73 4.53 16.79
CA CYS A 362 10.28 4.46 16.73
C CYS A 362 9.82 4.29 15.29
N LEU A 363 8.56 3.89 15.10
CA LEU A 363 7.86 4.04 13.84
C LEU A 363 6.97 5.29 13.94
N ASP A 364 7.02 6.14 12.93
CA ASP A 364 6.09 7.27 12.81
C ASP A 364 4.69 6.80 12.33
N PRO A 365 3.68 7.69 12.28
CA PRO A 365 2.33 7.32 11.83
C PRO A 365 2.24 6.75 10.41
N GLU A 366 3.28 6.90 9.58
CA GLU A 366 3.38 6.32 8.24
C GLU A 366 4.23 5.04 8.21
N ASN A 367 4.51 4.44 9.38
CA ASN A 367 5.39 3.29 9.58
C ASN A 367 6.85 3.52 9.16
N LYS A 368 7.30 4.77 9.08
CA LYS A 368 8.69 5.07 8.73
C LYS A 368 9.56 5.04 9.99
N PRO A 369 10.73 4.38 9.96
CA PRO A 369 11.63 4.35 11.09
C PRO A 369 12.25 5.73 11.37
N ARG A 370 12.26 6.09 12.66
CA ARG A 370 12.79 7.34 13.21
C ARG A 370 13.78 7.03 14.31
N GLU A 371 14.87 7.77 14.38
CA GLU A 371 15.89 7.57 15.42
C GLU A 371 15.45 8.10 16.78
N PHE A 372 16.01 7.56 17.86
CA PHE A 372 15.69 8.06 19.20
C PHE A 372 16.09 9.54 19.37
N ASN A 373 15.15 10.34 19.85
CA ASN A 373 15.18 11.80 19.97
C ASN A 373 15.20 12.55 18.63
N GLU A 374 14.91 11.89 17.51
CA GLU A 374 14.63 12.58 16.25
C GLU A 374 13.34 13.38 16.40
N THR A 375 13.39 14.65 15.98
CA THR A 375 12.24 15.54 15.87
C THR A 375 11.89 15.74 14.40
N PHE A 376 10.62 15.56 14.05
CA PHE A 376 10.14 15.69 12.68
C PHE A 376 8.74 16.33 12.65
N GLU A 377 8.42 16.99 11.56
CA GLU A 377 7.10 17.58 11.34
C GLU A 377 6.19 16.57 10.63
N TYR A 378 4.98 16.39 11.14
CA TYR A 378 3.94 15.56 10.53
C TYR A 378 2.58 16.20 10.74
N ASN A 379 1.83 16.47 9.65
CA ASN A 379 0.50 17.10 9.70
C ASN A 379 0.45 18.37 10.58
N CYS A 380 1.42 19.28 10.42
CA CYS A 380 1.54 20.51 11.22
C CYS A 380 1.72 20.27 12.72
N GLN A 381 2.32 19.15 13.09
CA GLN A 381 2.71 18.82 14.45
C GLN A 381 4.21 18.53 14.50
N ASP A 382 4.87 19.04 15.54
CA ASP A 382 6.24 18.67 15.88
C ASP A 382 6.21 17.37 16.68
N CYS A 383 6.65 16.29 16.05
CA CYS A 383 6.73 14.95 16.60
C CYS A 383 8.14 14.63 17.09
N THR A 384 8.25 13.90 18.19
CA THR A 384 9.53 13.40 18.73
C THR A 384 9.45 11.90 18.96
N CYS A 385 10.45 11.15 18.47
CA CYS A 385 10.62 9.74 18.80
C CYS A 385 11.31 9.59 20.17
N HIS A 386 10.62 9.02 21.15
CA HIS A 386 11.18 8.80 22.48
C HIS A 386 11.87 7.44 22.62
N LYS A 387 12.79 7.34 23.59
CA LYS A 387 13.48 6.08 23.93
C LYS A 387 12.55 4.93 24.36
N SER A 388 11.31 5.25 24.72
CA SER A 388 10.22 4.29 24.93
C SER A 388 9.67 3.68 23.63
N LYS A 389 10.28 3.96 22.47
CA LYS A 389 9.81 3.56 21.12
C LYS A 389 8.46 4.17 20.73
N THR A 390 8.04 5.23 21.42
CA THR A 390 6.77 5.93 21.18
C THR A 390 7.02 7.28 20.54
N VAL A 391 6.20 7.63 19.55
CA VAL A 391 6.17 8.98 18.97
C VAL A 391 5.18 9.85 19.74
N THR A 392 5.59 11.07 20.10
CA THR A 392 4.71 12.07 20.72
C THR A 392 4.74 13.34 19.88
N CYS A 393 3.56 13.81 19.48
CA CYS A 393 3.40 14.99 18.63
C CYS A 393 2.74 16.13 19.40
N LYS A 394 3.20 17.35 19.13
CA LYS A 394 2.60 18.59 19.64
C LYS A 394 2.27 19.50 18.48
N PRO A 395 1.18 20.29 18.54
CA PRO A 395 0.90 21.29 17.50
C PRO A 395 2.11 22.17 17.27
N LYS A 396 2.48 22.37 16.01
CA LYS A 396 3.62 23.20 15.62
C LYS A 396 3.42 24.62 16.15
N GLU A 397 4.44 25.14 16.84
CA GLU A 397 4.40 26.52 17.31
C GLU A 397 4.73 27.46 16.16
N CYS A 398 3.71 28.17 15.68
CA CYS A 398 3.92 29.23 14.69
C CYS A 398 4.58 30.46 15.33
N PRO A 399 5.42 31.19 14.57
CA PRO A 399 5.96 32.47 15.02
C PRO A 399 4.83 33.41 15.48
N GLU A 400 5.06 34.18 16.54
CA GLU A 400 4.07 35.17 16.96
C GLU A 400 3.75 36.11 15.79
N PRO A 401 2.46 36.29 15.44
CA PRO A 401 2.08 37.15 14.34
C PRO A 401 2.58 38.56 14.64
N LYS A 402 3.30 39.15 13.69
CA LYS A 402 3.72 40.55 13.81
C LYS A 402 2.47 41.40 13.98
N ASN A 403 2.44 42.26 15.00
CA ASN A 403 1.35 43.22 15.21
C ASN A 403 1.25 44.16 14.00
N ILE A 404 0.38 43.82 13.06
CA ILE A 404 0.11 44.60 11.85
C ILE A 404 -1.24 45.29 12.06
N THR A 405 -1.26 46.62 11.95
CA THR A 405 -2.49 47.41 11.95
C THR A 405 -2.77 47.92 10.54
N CYS A 406 -3.98 47.63 10.04
CA CYS A 406 -4.42 48.13 8.74
C CYS A 406 -5.03 49.52 8.91
N ASP A 407 -4.19 50.56 8.90
CA ASP A 407 -4.62 51.94 9.19
C ASP A 407 -5.36 52.60 8.00
N ASN A 408 -5.23 52.04 6.80
CA ASN A 408 -5.84 52.59 5.59
C ASN A 408 -7.33 52.20 5.45
N PRO A 409 -8.21 53.14 5.08
CA PRO A 409 -9.64 52.88 4.94
C PRO A 409 -9.90 51.77 3.89
N GLY A 410 -10.80 50.85 4.23
CA GLY A 410 -11.17 49.70 3.39
C GLY A 410 -10.23 48.49 3.49
N TYR A 411 -9.05 48.62 4.11
CA TYR A 411 -8.18 47.47 4.37
C TYR A 411 -8.60 46.74 5.65
N VAL A 412 -8.66 45.42 5.58
CA VAL A 412 -8.92 44.56 6.74
C VAL A 412 -7.79 43.57 6.90
N LEU A 413 -7.53 43.19 8.16
CA LEU A 413 -6.58 42.15 8.47
C LEU A 413 -7.17 40.80 8.07
N VAL A 414 -6.45 40.04 7.25
CA VAL A 414 -6.81 38.69 6.82
C VAL A 414 -5.65 37.77 7.11
N ASN A 415 -5.96 36.55 7.54
CA ASN A 415 -4.98 35.48 7.69
C ASN A 415 -4.79 34.83 6.31
N GLU A 416 -3.60 34.96 5.75
CA GLU A 416 -3.20 34.22 4.54
C GLU A 416 -2.22 33.12 4.94
N THR A 417 -2.29 31.96 4.30
CA THR A 417 -1.35 30.86 4.55
C THR A 417 0.05 31.31 4.17
N ASN A 418 1.02 31.11 5.06
CA ASN A 418 2.40 31.49 4.79
C ASN A 418 2.94 30.61 3.65
N PRO A 419 3.41 31.19 2.53
CA PRO A 419 3.88 30.42 1.38
C PRO A 419 5.18 29.66 1.63
N LEU A 420 5.94 30.03 2.67
CA LEU A 420 7.15 29.31 3.10
C LEU A 420 6.84 28.23 4.16
N ASP A 421 5.74 28.37 4.89
CA ASP A 421 5.30 27.43 5.93
C ASP A 421 3.78 27.23 5.89
N PRO A 422 3.29 26.24 5.11
CA PRO A 422 1.86 26.03 4.91
C PRO A 422 1.06 25.73 6.18
N CYS A 423 1.74 25.38 7.27
CA CYS A 423 1.14 25.11 8.57
C CYS A 423 0.85 26.38 9.39
N CYS A 424 1.41 27.52 8.98
CA CYS A 424 1.25 28.80 9.65
C CYS A 424 0.54 29.81 8.76
N PHE A 425 -0.08 30.80 9.40
CA PHE A 425 -0.76 31.90 8.72
C PHE A 425 -0.05 33.22 9.02
N ASP A 426 0.15 34.03 8.00
CA ASP A 426 0.60 35.41 8.11
C ASP A 426 -0.61 36.35 8.12
N GLN A 427 -0.49 37.45 8.84
CA GLN A 427 -1.48 38.52 8.82
C GLN A 427 -1.13 39.53 7.72
N VAL A 428 -2.05 39.74 6.79
CA VAL A 428 -1.88 40.72 5.71
C VAL A 428 -3.09 41.66 5.61
N CYS A 429 -2.85 42.90 5.18
CA CYS A 429 -3.91 43.87 4.96
C CYS A 429 -4.46 43.73 3.54
N GLN A 430 -5.67 43.18 3.42
CA GLN A 430 -6.35 43.01 2.15
C GLN A 430 -7.41 44.08 1.94
N CYS A 431 -7.50 44.62 0.72
CA CYS A 431 -8.50 45.63 0.37
C CYS A 431 -9.89 45.00 0.21
N GLN A 432 -10.84 45.44 1.03
CA GLN A 432 -12.26 45.12 0.92
C GLN A 432 -13.06 46.39 0.60
N ILE A 433 -13.38 46.58 -0.69
CA ILE A 433 -14.09 47.75 -1.21
C ILE A 433 -15.47 47.92 -0.54
N SER A 434 -16.10 46.83 -0.09
CA SER A 434 -17.38 46.86 0.65
C SER A 434 -17.28 47.55 2.02
N ARG A 435 -16.08 47.67 2.60
CA ARG A 435 -15.83 48.37 3.86
C ARG A 435 -15.48 49.84 3.67
N CYS A 436 -15.45 50.32 2.42
CA CYS A 436 -15.23 51.72 2.13
C CYS A 436 -16.47 52.56 2.44
N THR A 437 -16.29 53.59 3.26
CA THR A 437 -17.33 54.61 3.48
C THR A 437 -17.44 55.48 2.23
N VAL A 438 -18.61 55.53 1.61
CA VAL A 438 -18.87 56.40 0.44
C VAL A 438 -19.10 57.84 0.94
N PRO A 439 -18.22 58.81 0.64
CA PRO A 439 -18.45 60.20 0.99
C PRO A 439 -19.46 60.81 0.00
N TYR A 440 -20.56 61.37 0.50
CA TYR A 440 -21.45 62.20 -0.30
C TYR A 440 -20.72 63.50 -0.68
N LEU A 441 -20.40 63.69 -1.96
CA LEU A 441 -19.73 64.90 -2.47
C LEU A 441 -20.65 65.66 -3.44
N ASN A 442 -21.14 66.83 -3.00
CA ASN A 442 -21.92 67.74 -3.83
C ASN A 442 -20.99 68.78 -4.48
N CYS A 443 -20.86 68.74 -5.81
CA CYS A 443 -20.06 69.69 -6.58
C CYS A 443 -20.85 70.93 -7.00
N SER A 444 -20.17 72.07 -7.13
CA SER A 444 -20.75 73.34 -7.58
C SER A 444 -21.14 73.32 -9.06
N VAL A 445 -22.07 74.19 -9.47
CA VAL A 445 -22.55 74.31 -10.86
C VAL A 445 -21.37 74.53 -11.82
N GLY A 446 -21.25 73.67 -12.84
CA GLY A 446 -20.12 73.68 -13.78
C GLY A 446 -19.02 72.65 -13.47
N PHE A 447 -19.19 71.81 -12.43
CA PHE A 447 -18.27 70.73 -12.08
C PHE A 447 -19.03 69.43 -11.80
N LYS A 448 -18.45 68.27 -12.14
CA LYS A 448 -19.02 66.95 -11.81
C LYS A 448 -18.09 66.15 -10.89
N PRO A 449 -18.63 65.26 -10.03
CA PRO A 449 -17.80 64.35 -9.25
C PRO A 449 -17.03 63.42 -10.20
N VAL A 450 -15.71 63.44 -10.10
CA VAL A 450 -14.79 62.56 -10.81
C VAL A 450 -14.26 61.56 -9.81
N LEU A 451 -14.45 60.27 -10.11
CA LEU A 451 -13.92 59.17 -9.32
C LEU A 451 -12.43 59.03 -9.64
N THR A 452 -11.57 59.11 -8.63
CA THR A 452 -10.15 58.82 -8.77
C THR A 452 -9.78 57.67 -7.84
N VAL A 453 -9.10 56.65 -8.38
CA VAL A 453 -8.54 55.54 -7.60
C VAL A 453 -7.01 55.66 -7.69
N PRO A 454 -6.36 56.29 -6.70
CA PRO A 454 -4.90 56.36 -6.66
C PRO A 454 -4.33 54.94 -6.53
N LYS A 455 -3.19 54.65 -7.19
CA LYS A 455 -2.42 53.44 -6.88
C LYS A 455 -2.06 53.47 -5.39
N GLU A 456 -2.25 52.34 -4.70
CA GLU A 456 -1.98 52.12 -3.26
C GLU A 456 -3.09 52.49 -2.25
N ILE A 457 -4.29 52.92 -2.70
CA ILE A 457 -5.42 53.20 -1.80
C ILE A 457 -6.62 52.31 -2.16
N CYS A 458 -7.15 51.57 -1.18
CA CYS A 458 -8.29 50.66 -1.36
C CYS A 458 -9.60 51.40 -1.66
N CYS A 459 -9.87 52.49 -0.95
CA CYS A 459 -11.11 53.24 -1.13
C CYS A 459 -11.02 54.34 -2.19
N PRO A 460 -12.02 54.46 -3.09
CA PRO A 460 -12.04 55.50 -4.11
C PRO A 460 -12.21 56.89 -3.47
N LYS A 461 -11.55 57.89 -4.08
CA LYS A 461 -11.70 59.30 -3.69
C LYS A 461 -12.53 60.04 -4.74
N TYR A 462 -13.42 60.91 -4.28
CA TYR A 462 -14.23 61.78 -5.13
C TYR A 462 -13.59 63.18 -5.17
N GLN A 463 -13.41 63.74 -6.36
CA GLN A 463 -12.96 65.12 -6.56
C GLN A 463 -13.85 65.83 -7.59
N CYS A 464 -14.12 67.11 -7.43
CA CYS A 464 -14.91 67.87 -8.41
C CYS A 464 -14.01 68.34 -9.57
N GLY A 465 -14.32 67.95 -10.81
CA GLY A 465 -13.59 68.36 -12.01
C GLY A 465 -14.38 69.34 -12.89
N GLU A 466 -13.68 70.29 -13.53
CA GLU A 466 -14.24 71.36 -14.38
C GLU A 466 -14.99 70.81 -15.61
N LEU A 467 -16.15 71.39 -15.94
CA LEU A 467 -16.71 71.30 -17.30
C LEU A 467 -15.95 72.29 -18.19
N ALA A 468 -15.04 71.78 -19.01
CA ALA A 468 -14.31 72.60 -19.98
C ALA A 468 -15.29 73.27 -20.97
N ASN A 469 -15.42 74.61 -20.89
CA ASN A 469 -15.82 75.50 -22.00
C ASN A 469 -15.78 77.00 -21.62
N THR A 470 -14.90 77.79 -22.26
CA THR A 470 -15.15 79.09 -22.97
C THR A 470 -13.95 80.09 -23.00
N VAL A 471 -13.39 80.26 -24.22
CA VAL A 471 -13.01 81.48 -24.98
C VAL A 471 -12.25 82.66 -24.32
N ALA A 472 -11.05 82.97 -24.85
CA ALA A 472 -10.60 84.34 -25.21
C ALA A 472 -9.48 84.33 -26.28
N LEU A 473 -9.57 85.25 -27.24
CA LEU A 473 -8.84 85.32 -28.52
C LEU A 473 -7.36 85.76 -28.44
N LYS A 474 -6.50 85.15 -29.26
CA LYS A 474 -5.67 85.87 -30.27
C LYS A 474 -4.97 84.90 -31.26
N GLU A 475 -5.10 85.26 -32.53
CA GLU A 475 -4.32 84.85 -33.71
C GLU A 475 -4.56 83.46 -34.36
N PHE A 476 -5.36 83.56 -35.42
CA PHE A 476 -5.22 82.94 -36.76
C PHE A 476 -5.59 81.45 -37.02
N VAL A 477 -6.60 81.36 -37.91
CA VAL A 477 -6.94 80.36 -38.95
C VAL A 477 -7.99 79.29 -38.59
N TYR A 478 -9.19 79.52 -39.17
CA TYR A 478 -10.31 78.60 -39.34
C TYR A 478 -9.96 77.34 -40.14
N PHE A 479 -10.50 76.18 -39.75
CA PHE A 479 -11.29 75.31 -40.64
C PHE A 479 -12.44 74.65 -39.86
N ASN A 480 -13.60 74.55 -40.52
CA ASN A 480 -14.95 74.36 -39.98
C ASN A 480 -15.40 72.89 -39.76
N LYS A 481 -16.25 72.67 -38.73
CA LYS A 481 -17.52 71.87 -38.65
C LYS A 481 -17.64 70.46 -39.27
N LYS A 482 -18.41 69.55 -38.61
CA LYS A 482 -19.65 68.88 -39.15
C LYS A 482 -20.17 67.74 -38.25
N VAL A 483 -21.47 67.77 -37.88
CA VAL A 483 -22.22 66.63 -37.31
C VAL A 483 -23.53 66.33 -38.07
N CYS A 484 -24.04 67.26 -38.89
CA CYS A 484 -25.02 67.00 -39.97
C CYS A 484 -24.83 68.09 -41.05
N GLU A 485 -24.94 67.74 -42.33
CA GLU A 485 -24.97 68.70 -43.44
C GLU A 485 -26.21 68.46 -44.31
N GLU A 486 -26.95 69.52 -44.60
CA GLU A 486 -27.92 69.57 -45.70
C GLU A 486 -27.16 70.01 -46.96
N ASN A 487 -27.18 69.19 -48.02
CA ASN A 487 -26.49 69.51 -49.27
C ASN A 487 -27.38 70.42 -50.11
N VAL A 488 -27.07 71.73 -50.16
CA VAL A 488 -27.90 72.75 -50.84
C VAL A 488 -27.89 72.64 -52.38
N LEU A 489 -27.21 71.64 -52.96
CA LEU A 489 -27.27 71.38 -54.41
C LEU A 489 -27.94 70.06 -54.81
N THR A 490 -28.17 69.12 -53.87
CA THR A 490 -28.83 67.83 -54.18
C THR A 490 -29.71 67.27 -53.06
N GLY A 491 -29.89 67.96 -51.94
CA GLY A 491 -30.78 67.52 -50.85
C GLY A 491 -30.42 66.16 -50.24
N THR A 492 -29.14 65.88 -49.97
CA THR A 492 -28.70 64.58 -49.45
C THR A 492 -27.78 64.73 -48.23
N PHE A 493 -28.13 64.12 -47.09
CA PHE A 493 -27.40 64.21 -45.81
C PHE A 493 -26.25 63.17 -45.72
N VAL A 494 -25.08 63.56 -45.17
CA VAL A 494 -23.96 62.66 -44.83
C VAL A 494 -23.90 62.46 -43.31
N PHE A 495 -23.90 61.19 -42.85
CA PHE A 495 -24.03 60.82 -41.44
C PHE A 495 -22.70 60.37 -40.80
N LEU A 496 -22.47 60.76 -39.53
CA LEU A 496 -21.46 60.12 -38.67
C LEU A 496 -21.99 58.75 -38.20
N GLN A 497 -21.15 57.73 -38.25
CA GLN A 497 -21.49 56.36 -37.85
C GLN A 497 -21.90 56.30 -36.36
N GLY A 498 -23.05 55.69 -36.05
CA GLY A 498 -23.55 55.46 -34.69
C GLY A 498 -24.63 56.43 -34.16
N PHE A 499 -25.13 57.36 -34.99
CA PHE A 499 -26.17 58.34 -34.61
C PHE A 499 -27.32 58.37 -35.63
N GLU A 500 -28.55 58.52 -35.15
CA GLU A 500 -29.76 58.61 -35.98
C GLU A 500 -30.56 59.89 -35.65
N TYR A 501 -31.21 60.48 -36.66
CA TYR A 501 -31.90 61.76 -36.52
C TYR A 501 -33.37 61.57 -36.14
N VAL A 502 -33.76 62.07 -34.97
CA VAL A 502 -35.14 62.01 -34.47
C VAL A 502 -35.79 63.38 -34.59
N LYS A 503 -36.87 63.47 -35.37
CA LYS A 503 -37.65 64.71 -35.55
C LYS A 503 -38.65 64.84 -34.40
N LYS A 504 -38.65 65.97 -33.68
CA LYS A 504 -39.63 66.23 -32.62
C LYS A 504 -40.95 66.71 -33.23
N GLU A 505 -42.06 66.13 -32.79
CA GLU A 505 -43.40 66.68 -33.04
C GLU A 505 -43.58 67.93 -32.16
N SER A 506 -43.92 69.07 -32.78
CA SER A 506 -44.13 70.44 -32.23
C SER A 506 -42.96 71.43 -32.44
N ASP A 507 -43.15 72.36 -33.40
CA ASP A 507 -42.55 73.69 -33.63
C ASP A 507 -41.06 73.97 -33.32
N SER A 508 -40.20 72.96 -33.42
CA SER A 508 -38.74 73.13 -33.50
C SER A 508 -38.25 72.84 -34.92
N CYS A 509 -37.58 73.81 -35.56
CA CYS A 509 -37.11 73.70 -36.94
C CYS A 509 -35.95 72.70 -37.15
N CYS A 510 -35.40 72.11 -36.07
CA CYS A 510 -34.37 71.06 -36.12
C CYS A 510 -34.70 69.91 -35.15
N GLY A 511 -34.45 68.66 -35.59
CA GLY A 511 -34.51 67.44 -34.79
C GLY A 511 -33.23 67.23 -33.96
N LYS A 512 -33.25 66.21 -33.08
CA LYS A 512 -32.14 65.85 -32.19
C LYS A 512 -31.46 64.59 -32.76
N CYS A 513 -30.13 64.58 -32.89
CA CYS A 513 -29.38 63.36 -33.20
C CYS A 513 -29.23 62.54 -31.92
N GLU A 514 -29.77 61.33 -31.92
CA GLU A 514 -29.67 60.41 -30.80
C GLU A 514 -28.64 59.31 -31.12
N PRO A 515 -27.74 58.98 -30.18
CA PRO A 515 -26.78 57.89 -30.37
C PRO A 515 -27.52 56.55 -30.37
N THR A 516 -27.31 55.74 -31.41
CA THR A 516 -27.96 54.43 -31.58
C THR A 516 -27.04 53.25 -31.24
N HIS A 517 -25.73 53.37 -31.46
CA HIS A 517 -24.74 52.32 -31.22
C HIS A 517 -23.42 52.89 -30.68
N CYS A 518 -22.64 52.08 -29.94
CA CYS A 518 -21.26 52.42 -29.62
C CYS A 518 -20.33 52.08 -30.79
N VAL A 519 -19.28 52.91 -30.98
CA VAL A 519 -18.28 52.72 -32.05
C VAL A 519 -16.89 52.60 -31.44
N VAL A 520 -16.19 51.51 -31.75
CA VAL A 520 -14.78 51.30 -31.40
C VAL A 520 -13.97 51.20 -32.69
N THR A 521 -12.90 51.98 -32.78
CA THR A 521 -11.94 51.96 -33.90
C THR A 521 -10.58 51.43 -33.41
N GLU A 522 -10.43 50.11 -33.42
CA GLU A 522 -9.16 49.40 -33.26
C GLU A 522 -9.12 48.26 -34.30
N ASN A 523 -8.21 48.36 -35.30
CA ASN A 523 -8.10 47.44 -36.44
C ASN A 523 -9.40 47.22 -37.25
N GLY A 524 -10.21 48.27 -37.37
CA GLY A 524 -11.48 48.30 -38.09
C GLY A 524 -12.54 49.03 -37.27
N THR A 525 -13.56 49.57 -37.93
CA THR A 525 -14.69 50.21 -37.22
C THR A 525 -15.71 49.14 -36.84
N LYS A 526 -15.92 48.92 -35.54
CA LYS A 526 -16.96 48.02 -35.03
C LYS A 526 -18.06 48.80 -34.32
N GLN A 527 -19.29 48.50 -34.70
CA GLN A 527 -20.50 49.08 -34.14
C GLN A 527 -21.28 47.99 -33.41
N PHE A 528 -21.75 48.28 -32.20
CA PHE A 528 -22.51 47.33 -31.39
C PHE A 528 -23.52 48.07 -30.52
N LEU A 529 -24.64 47.41 -30.25
CA LEU A 529 -25.81 47.96 -29.57
C LEU A 529 -25.60 48.10 -28.07
N ILE A 530 -26.50 48.85 -27.43
CA ILE A 530 -26.53 49.04 -25.98
C ILE A 530 -26.66 47.69 -25.29
N GLY A 531 -25.77 47.38 -24.35
CA GLY A 531 -25.72 46.10 -23.64
C GLY A 531 -24.96 44.99 -24.38
N GLU A 532 -24.60 45.19 -25.65
CA GLU A 532 -23.72 44.25 -26.36
C GLU A 532 -22.26 44.44 -25.94
N SER A 533 -21.52 43.33 -25.98
CA SER A 533 -20.10 43.26 -25.67
C SER A 533 -19.31 42.74 -26.87
N TRP A 534 -18.16 43.34 -27.14
CA TRP A 534 -17.28 42.95 -28.23
C TRP A 534 -15.83 42.77 -27.75
N SER A 535 -15.14 41.75 -28.26
CA SER A 535 -13.73 41.47 -27.98
C SER A 535 -12.88 41.50 -29.27
N PRO A 536 -11.68 42.11 -29.24
CA PRO A 536 -10.78 42.11 -30.39
C PRO A 536 -10.32 40.69 -30.76
N PRO A 537 -10.19 40.36 -32.06
CA PRO A 537 -9.66 39.06 -32.49
C PRO A 537 -8.23 38.79 -31.99
N THR A 538 -7.45 39.84 -31.76
CA THR A 538 -6.06 39.82 -31.31
C THR A 538 -5.90 39.63 -29.81
N ASN A 539 -6.90 39.98 -29.00
CA ASN A 539 -6.87 39.83 -27.54
C ASN A 539 -8.27 39.49 -27.00
N LYS A 540 -8.55 38.20 -26.87
CA LYS A 540 -9.84 37.70 -26.35
C LYS A 540 -10.06 37.95 -24.85
N CYS A 541 -9.03 38.41 -24.14
CA CYS A 541 -9.12 38.80 -22.72
C CYS A 541 -9.59 40.24 -22.52
N GLU A 542 -9.78 40.99 -23.60
CA GLU A 542 -10.25 42.36 -23.56
C GLU A 542 -11.71 42.42 -24.05
N VAL A 543 -12.58 43.05 -23.26
CA VAL A 543 -14.02 43.15 -23.54
C VAL A 543 -14.44 44.61 -23.49
N HIS A 544 -15.08 45.07 -24.57
CA HIS A 544 -15.68 46.39 -24.69
C HIS A 544 -17.20 46.27 -24.56
N VAL A 545 -17.82 46.99 -23.62
CA VAL A 545 -19.27 46.96 -23.37
C VAL A 545 -19.87 48.33 -23.62
N CYS A 546 -20.98 48.38 -24.37
CA CYS A 546 -21.68 49.62 -24.66
C CYS A 546 -22.73 49.89 -23.57
N VAL A 547 -22.57 50.99 -22.82
CA VAL A 547 -23.50 51.37 -21.76
C VAL A 547 -24.12 52.75 -22.02
N LYS A 548 -25.39 52.90 -21.66
CA LYS A 548 -26.11 54.17 -21.76
C LYS A 548 -25.98 54.93 -20.44
N THR A 549 -25.43 56.14 -20.50
CA THR A 549 -25.25 56.99 -19.30
C THR A 549 -25.87 58.36 -19.56
N GLU A 550 -26.90 58.69 -18.77
CA GLU A 550 -27.74 59.90 -18.76
C GLU A 550 -28.37 60.34 -20.10
N ASP A 551 -27.59 60.54 -21.18
CA ASP A 551 -28.07 60.87 -22.54
C ASP A 551 -27.06 60.50 -23.67
N THR A 552 -26.00 59.74 -23.34
CA THR A 552 -24.93 59.36 -24.29
C THR A 552 -24.53 57.89 -24.15
N LEU A 553 -24.06 57.29 -25.25
CA LEU A 553 -23.52 55.93 -25.27
C LEU A 553 -22.02 55.96 -25.06
N VAL A 554 -21.52 55.18 -24.10
CA VAL A 554 -20.11 55.11 -23.71
C VAL A 554 -19.64 53.67 -23.77
N THR A 555 -18.45 53.45 -24.32
CA THR A 555 -17.79 52.14 -24.31
C THR A 555 -16.90 51.98 -23.08
N LEU A 556 -17.17 50.97 -22.27
CA LEU A 556 -16.32 50.57 -21.14
C LEU A 556 -15.40 49.42 -21.55
N LYS A 557 -14.09 49.58 -21.33
CA LYS A 557 -13.07 48.55 -21.56
C LYS A 557 -12.78 47.82 -20.24
N SER A 558 -12.86 46.50 -20.26
CA SER A 558 -12.48 45.63 -19.14
C SER A 558 -11.49 44.57 -19.62
N THR A 559 -10.50 44.26 -18.79
CA THR A 559 -9.50 43.22 -19.07
C THR A 559 -9.70 42.10 -18.05
N VAL A 560 -9.83 40.87 -18.54
CA VAL A 560 -10.04 39.69 -17.70
C VAL A 560 -8.68 39.19 -17.18
N PRO A 561 -8.43 39.22 -15.85
CA PRO A 561 -7.23 38.62 -15.28
C PRO A 561 -7.34 37.10 -15.23
N CYS A 562 -6.32 36.38 -15.71
CA CYS A 562 -6.21 34.92 -15.57
C CYS A 562 -5.29 34.56 -14.40
N ALA A 563 -5.61 33.47 -13.69
CA ALA A 563 -4.67 32.85 -12.75
C ALA A 563 -3.47 32.26 -13.50
N HIS A 564 -2.32 32.15 -12.82
CA HIS A 564 -1.11 31.53 -13.37
C HIS A 564 -1.40 30.06 -13.73
N PHE A 565 -1.06 29.64 -14.95
CA PHE A 565 -1.42 28.31 -15.47
C PHE A 565 -0.15 27.52 -15.78
N ASN A 566 0.03 26.36 -15.13
CA ASN A 566 1.18 25.47 -15.32
C ASN A 566 0.75 24.16 -16.01
N GLU A 567 1.17 23.96 -17.26
CA GLU A 567 0.79 22.78 -18.07
C GLU A 567 1.34 21.45 -17.53
N SER A 568 2.38 21.48 -16.69
CA SER A 568 3.02 20.27 -16.15
C SER A 568 2.27 19.61 -14.98
N GLU A 569 1.45 20.39 -14.27
CA GLU A 569 0.61 19.96 -13.13
C GLU A 569 -0.73 19.37 -13.58
N CYS A 570 -1.07 19.51 -14.87
CA CYS A 570 -2.30 19.01 -15.46
C CYS A 570 -2.22 17.53 -15.86
N LEU A 571 -3.34 16.80 -15.76
CA LEU A 571 -3.49 15.49 -16.39
C LEU A 571 -3.50 15.60 -17.92
N PRO A 572 -2.78 14.73 -18.66
CA PRO A 572 -2.77 14.76 -20.12
C PRO A 572 -4.20 14.54 -20.66
N HIS A 573 -4.63 15.38 -21.62
CA HIS A 573 -5.98 15.44 -22.22
C HIS A 573 -7.08 16.17 -21.42
N THR A 574 -6.75 16.84 -20.30
CA THR A 574 -7.73 17.60 -19.50
C THR A 574 -7.65 19.12 -19.68
N ILE A 575 -6.70 19.62 -20.48
CA ILE A 575 -6.51 21.06 -20.71
C ILE A 575 -7.63 21.60 -21.61
N GLN A 576 -8.41 22.54 -21.07
CA GLN A 576 -9.49 23.21 -21.79
C GLN A 576 -9.29 24.72 -21.78
N THR A 577 -9.66 25.38 -22.87
CA THR A 577 -9.72 26.84 -22.93
C THR A 577 -11.13 27.26 -22.54
N LEU A 578 -11.25 28.13 -21.54
CA LEU A 578 -12.53 28.66 -21.11
C LEU A 578 -13.24 29.35 -22.28
N ALA A 579 -14.56 29.36 -22.25
CA ALA A 579 -15.39 29.70 -23.41
C ALA A 579 -15.24 31.13 -23.96
N ASN A 580 -14.70 32.05 -23.16
CA ASN A 580 -14.32 33.40 -23.61
C ASN A 580 -13.04 33.40 -24.46
N GLY A 581 -12.38 32.25 -24.63
CA GLY A 581 -11.15 32.07 -25.40
C GLY A 581 -9.92 32.73 -24.77
N CYS A 582 -10.01 33.17 -23.51
CA CYS A 582 -8.97 33.96 -22.84
C CYS A 582 -8.11 33.13 -21.88
N CYS A 583 -8.70 32.40 -20.93
CA CYS A 583 -7.97 31.67 -19.89
C CYS A 583 -8.01 30.14 -20.14
N LYS A 584 -6.95 29.43 -19.74
CA LYS A 584 -6.87 27.96 -19.76
C LYS A 584 -7.15 27.38 -18.36
N THR A 585 -7.72 26.19 -18.31
CA THR A 585 -7.98 25.41 -17.09
C THR A 585 -7.72 23.94 -17.35
N CYS A 586 -7.46 23.15 -16.31
CA CYS A 586 -7.24 21.70 -16.42
C CYS A 586 -7.60 20.99 -15.09
N GLU A 587 -7.61 19.66 -15.11
CA GLU A 587 -7.63 18.88 -13.86
C GLU A 587 -6.20 18.68 -13.37
N GLU A 588 -5.92 19.21 -12.16
CA GLU A 588 -4.64 19.06 -11.47
C GLU A 588 -4.46 17.61 -11.00
N LYS A 589 -3.26 17.04 -11.22
CA LYS A 589 -2.94 15.64 -10.85
C LYS A 589 -3.21 15.31 -9.38
N ASP A 590 -2.98 16.26 -8.48
CA ASP A 590 -3.03 16.02 -7.03
C ASP A 590 -4.46 16.11 -6.44
N LYS A 591 -5.38 16.78 -7.14
CA LYS A 591 -6.78 17.03 -6.72
C LYS A 591 -7.80 16.16 -7.47
N ALA A 592 -7.36 15.27 -8.36
CA ALA A 592 -8.22 14.37 -9.09
C ALA A 592 -8.98 13.41 -8.15
N CYS A 593 -10.21 13.05 -8.53
CA CYS A 593 -11.03 12.08 -7.80
C CYS A 593 -10.29 10.75 -7.63
N LYS A 594 -10.00 10.37 -6.37
CA LYS A 594 -9.21 9.19 -6.03
C LYS A 594 -9.81 8.44 -4.84
N LYS A 595 -9.50 7.15 -4.76
CA LYS A 595 -9.86 6.31 -3.62
C LYS A 595 -8.95 6.63 -2.43
N VAL A 596 -9.54 7.02 -1.31
CA VAL A 596 -8.86 7.21 -0.04
C VAL A 596 -9.29 6.09 0.89
N SER A 597 -8.33 5.31 1.40
CA SER A 597 -8.63 4.19 2.28
C SER A 597 -8.55 4.65 3.73
N SER A 598 -9.59 4.34 4.52
CA SER A 598 -9.63 4.63 5.96
C SER A 598 -10.06 3.38 6.71
N LYS A 599 -9.54 3.16 7.92
CA LYS A 599 -9.98 2.08 8.82
C LYS A 599 -10.87 2.66 9.91
N THR A 600 -11.99 2.01 10.19
CA THR A 600 -12.93 2.47 11.22
C THR A 600 -13.69 1.30 11.85
N GLN A 601 -14.14 1.48 13.10
CA GLN A 601 -15.07 0.53 13.72
C GLN A 601 -16.51 0.85 13.34
N ILE A 602 -17.20 -0.13 12.77
CA ILE A 602 -18.62 0.04 12.43
C ILE A 602 -19.44 -0.13 13.71
N THR A 603 -20.18 0.92 14.09
CA THR A 603 -21.12 0.86 15.21
C THR A 603 -22.55 1.03 14.70
N GLN A 604 -23.39 0.02 14.89
CA GLN A 604 -24.80 0.07 14.52
C GLN A 604 -25.70 -0.42 15.66
N LYS A 605 -26.67 0.41 16.06
CA LYS A 605 -27.68 0.09 17.11
C LYS A 605 -27.07 -0.42 18.43
N GLY A 606 -25.89 0.07 18.83
CA GLY A 606 -25.22 -0.31 20.07
C GLY A 606 -24.40 -1.61 19.98
N CYS A 607 -24.12 -2.09 18.77
CA CYS A 607 -23.21 -3.20 18.47
C CYS A 607 -22.04 -2.67 17.64
N THR A 608 -20.82 -3.12 17.94
CA THR A 608 -19.58 -2.62 17.33
C THR A 608 -18.80 -3.76 16.71
N SER A 609 -18.15 -3.52 15.57
CA SER A 609 -17.20 -4.48 15.01
C SER A 609 -16.03 -4.69 15.97
N THR A 610 -15.58 -5.94 16.13
CA THR A 610 -14.46 -6.28 17.01
C THR A 610 -13.15 -5.69 16.52
N GLU A 611 -12.99 -5.58 15.21
CA GLU A 611 -11.82 -5.03 14.54
C GLU A 611 -12.20 -3.78 13.74
N GLU A 612 -11.21 -2.93 13.46
CA GLU A 612 -11.37 -1.85 12.50
C GLU A 612 -11.45 -2.44 11.10
N VAL A 613 -12.50 -2.09 10.36
CA VAL A 613 -12.69 -2.55 8.99
C VAL A 613 -12.25 -1.49 8.00
N ASP A 614 -11.67 -1.92 6.88
CA ASP A 614 -11.34 -1.04 5.76
C ASP A 614 -12.64 -0.48 5.16
N MET A 615 -12.75 0.84 5.19
CA MET A 615 -13.86 1.63 4.68
C MET A 615 -13.33 2.73 3.74
N PRO A 616 -12.97 2.36 2.50
CA PRO A 616 -12.50 3.32 1.51
C PRO A 616 -13.62 4.26 1.05
N SER A 617 -13.28 5.53 0.86
CA SER A 617 -14.13 6.61 0.37
C SER A 617 -13.55 7.22 -0.90
N CYS A 618 -14.39 7.89 -1.69
CA CYS A 618 -13.94 8.69 -2.82
C CYS A 618 -13.77 10.14 -2.38
N GLU A 619 -12.58 10.69 -2.58
CA GLU A 619 -12.27 12.09 -2.31
C GLU A 619 -11.57 12.72 -3.50
N GLY A 620 -11.89 13.99 -3.76
CA GLY A 620 -11.28 14.76 -4.84
C GLY A 620 -12.29 15.65 -5.55
N SER A 621 -11.79 16.39 -6.53
CA SER A 621 -12.59 17.32 -7.33
C SER A 621 -12.87 16.73 -8.71
N CYS A 622 -14.08 17.00 -9.21
CA CYS A 622 -14.51 16.64 -10.56
C CYS A 622 -14.92 17.90 -11.31
N ASN A 623 -14.74 17.90 -12.63
CA ASN A 623 -15.04 19.07 -13.46
C ASN A 623 -16.53 19.39 -13.47
N THR A 624 -16.89 20.51 -12.85
CA THR A 624 -18.24 21.08 -12.92
C THR A 624 -18.18 22.48 -13.51
N PHE A 625 -19.10 22.83 -14.40
CA PHE A 625 -19.26 24.18 -14.92
C PHE A 625 -20.73 24.60 -14.99
N SER A 626 -20.97 25.89 -14.81
CA SER A 626 -22.23 26.55 -15.10
C SER A 626 -21.91 27.75 -15.96
N LYS A 627 -22.45 27.78 -17.18
CA LYS A 627 -22.10 28.78 -18.18
C LYS A 627 -23.30 29.09 -19.05
N TYR A 628 -23.56 30.38 -19.27
CA TYR A 628 -24.57 30.81 -20.23
C TYR A 628 -24.20 30.36 -21.66
N SER A 629 -25.12 29.64 -22.32
CA SER A 629 -25.00 29.20 -23.70
C SER A 629 -25.85 30.11 -24.60
N PRO A 630 -25.22 30.97 -25.41
CA PRO A 630 -25.95 31.85 -26.32
C PRO A 630 -26.79 31.10 -27.36
N ALA A 631 -26.37 29.88 -27.72
CA ALA A 631 -27.08 29.02 -28.68
C ALA A 631 -28.34 28.36 -28.09
N ALA A 632 -28.37 28.16 -26.77
CA ALA A 632 -29.50 27.58 -26.05
C ALA A 632 -30.33 28.61 -25.28
N GLU A 633 -29.96 29.91 -25.37
CA GLU A 633 -30.54 31.04 -24.61
C GLU A 633 -30.76 30.75 -23.12
N SER A 634 -29.90 29.91 -22.53
CA SER A 634 -30.06 29.39 -21.17
C SER A 634 -28.71 29.06 -20.54
N MET A 635 -28.69 28.89 -19.21
CA MET A 635 -27.51 28.43 -18.48
C MET A 635 -27.29 26.94 -18.75
N GLU A 636 -26.17 26.61 -19.39
CA GLU A 636 -25.69 25.25 -19.58
C GLU A 636 -24.88 24.85 -18.34
N ASN A 637 -25.32 23.80 -17.68
CA ASN A 637 -24.68 23.30 -16.48
C ASN A 637 -24.23 21.87 -16.72
N SER A 638 -22.96 21.59 -16.43
CA SER A 638 -22.42 20.24 -16.33
C SER A 638 -21.91 20.08 -14.92
N CYS A 639 -22.58 19.27 -14.11
CA CYS A 639 -22.11 18.91 -12.78
C CYS A 639 -21.59 17.48 -12.86
N SER A 640 -20.42 17.22 -12.29
CA SER A 640 -19.92 15.88 -12.07
C SER A 640 -19.44 15.79 -10.63
N CYS A 641 -19.78 14.70 -9.95
CA CYS A 641 -19.39 14.48 -8.56
C CYS A 641 -18.36 13.35 -8.49
N CYS A 642 -17.38 13.49 -7.61
CA CYS A 642 -16.48 12.39 -7.27
C CYS A 642 -17.26 11.36 -6.47
N LYS A 643 -17.45 10.18 -7.05
CA LYS A 643 -18.21 9.10 -6.41
C LYS A 643 -17.68 7.73 -6.82
N GLU A 644 -18.19 6.71 -6.16
CA GLU A 644 -17.85 5.32 -6.44
C GLU A 644 -18.33 4.92 -7.84
N LEU A 645 -17.41 4.46 -8.69
CA LEU A 645 -17.74 3.84 -9.98
C LEU A 645 -18.05 2.36 -9.81
N ARG A 646 -17.35 1.72 -8.88
CA ARG A 646 -17.50 0.30 -8.57
C ARG A 646 -17.42 0.10 -7.06
N PHE A 647 -18.35 -0.68 -6.54
CA PHE A 647 -18.38 -1.06 -5.13
C PHE A 647 -18.71 -2.54 -4.98
N SER A 648 -18.25 -3.12 -3.88
CA SER A 648 -18.60 -4.47 -3.43
C SER A 648 -19.28 -4.40 -2.07
N ASN A 649 -20.14 -5.36 -1.76
CA ASN A 649 -20.76 -5.45 -0.43
C ASN A 649 -19.91 -6.40 0.43
N ARG A 650 -19.41 -5.90 1.55
CA ARG A 650 -18.66 -6.71 2.53
C ARG A 650 -19.48 -6.86 3.79
N THR A 651 -19.39 -8.02 4.44
CA THR A 651 -20.14 -8.30 5.68
C THR A 651 -19.16 -8.47 6.82
N VAL A 652 -19.42 -7.77 7.92
CA VAL A 652 -18.68 -7.87 9.17
C VAL A 652 -19.64 -8.19 10.31
N ASP A 653 -19.17 -8.97 11.26
CA ASP A 653 -19.91 -9.30 12.46
C ASP A 653 -19.78 -8.19 13.52
N LEU A 654 -20.91 -7.65 13.97
CA LEU A 654 -20.96 -6.67 15.06
C LEU A 654 -21.30 -7.36 16.37
N VAL A 655 -20.50 -7.10 17.40
CA VAL A 655 -20.73 -7.64 18.75
C VAL A 655 -21.51 -6.61 19.56
N CYS A 656 -22.68 -7.03 20.05
CA CYS A 656 -23.55 -6.23 20.89
C CYS A 656 -23.18 -6.36 22.37
N ALA A 657 -23.54 -5.38 23.20
CA ALA A 657 -23.28 -5.40 24.65
C ALA A 657 -23.90 -6.59 25.42
N ASN A 658 -24.87 -7.29 24.80
CA ASN A 658 -25.50 -8.51 25.33
C ASN A 658 -24.80 -9.81 24.88
N GLY A 659 -23.67 -9.73 24.18
CA GLY A 659 -22.88 -10.88 23.71
C GLY A 659 -23.38 -11.53 22.42
N ASN A 660 -24.45 -11.00 21.81
CA ASN A 660 -24.94 -11.48 20.52
C ASN A 660 -24.15 -10.85 19.37
N THR A 661 -23.88 -11.65 18.35
CA THR A 661 -23.24 -11.21 17.10
C THR A 661 -24.29 -11.01 16.02
N ILE A 662 -24.30 -9.84 15.38
CA ILE A 662 -25.18 -9.56 14.24
C ILE A 662 -24.34 -9.29 12.98
N PRO A 663 -24.61 -9.97 11.85
CA PRO A 663 -23.91 -9.67 10.61
C PRO A 663 -24.40 -8.32 10.06
N HIS A 664 -23.46 -7.45 9.71
CA HIS A 664 -23.70 -6.15 9.12
C HIS A 664 -22.98 -6.02 7.78
N THR A 665 -23.74 -5.79 6.73
CA THR A 665 -23.20 -5.56 5.39
C THR A 665 -23.00 -4.08 5.14
N TYR A 666 -21.79 -3.69 4.75
CA TYR A 666 -21.41 -2.33 4.37
C TYR A 666 -20.89 -2.29 2.93
N MET A 667 -21.00 -1.12 2.31
CA MET A 667 -20.47 -0.89 0.96
C MET A 667 -18.97 -0.60 1.02
N PHE A 668 -18.20 -1.34 0.22
CA PHE A 668 -16.76 -1.18 0.05
C PHE A 668 -16.47 -0.60 -1.33
N VAL A 669 -15.87 0.59 -1.38
CA VAL A 669 -15.52 1.27 -2.64
C VAL A 669 -14.30 0.61 -3.28
N GLU A 670 -14.47 0.06 -4.48
CA GLU A 670 -13.38 -0.55 -5.25
C GLU A 670 -12.64 0.51 -6.08
N ASP A 671 -13.40 1.37 -6.77
CA ASP A 671 -12.91 2.39 -7.70
C ASP A 671 -13.70 3.70 -7.60
N CYS A 672 -13.01 4.82 -7.77
CA CYS A 672 -13.58 6.18 -7.74
C CYS A 672 -13.43 6.87 -9.10
N GLY A 673 -14.38 7.73 -9.44
CA GLY A 673 -14.30 8.55 -10.64
C GLY A 673 -15.34 9.66 -10.68
N CYS A 674 -15.24 10.48 -11.72
CA CYS A 674 -16.14 11.59 -11.94
C CYS A 674 -17.36 11.14 -12.74
N ASP A 675 -18.53 11.14 -12.10
CA ASP A 675 -19.78 10.77 -12.76
C ASP A 675 -20.68 12.01 -12.96
N PRO A 676 -21.26 12.21 -14.16
CA PRO A 676 -22.20 13.29 -14.41
C PRO A 676 -23.42 13.23 -13.46
N THR A 677 -23.78 14.38 -12.90
CA THR A 677 -24.90 14.56 -11.97
C THR A 677 -25.77 15.74 -12.42
N GLU A 678 -27.08 15.66 -12.21
CA GLU A 678 -27.97 16.78 -12.50
C GLU A 678 -27.74 17.93 -11.49
N CYS A 679 -27.58 19.15 -12.00
CA CYS A 679 -27.41 20.33 -11.17
C CYS A 679 -28.77 20.75 -10.58
N VAL A 680 -29.05 20.37 -9.34
CA VAL A 680 -30.33 20.69 -8.67
C VAL A 680 -30.28 22.10 -8.06
N ILE A 681 -31.29 22.93 -8.34
CA ILE A 681 -31.48 24.22 -7.66
C ILE A 681 -32.09 23.92 -6.28
N ALA A 682 -31.39 24.25 -5.20
CA ALA A 682 -31.90 24.02 -3.85
C ALA A 682 -33.14 24.89 -3.56
N GLU A 683 -34.32 24.28 -3.50
CA GLU A 683 -35.51 24.91 -2.93
C GLU A 683 -35.35 25.05 -1.40
N ALA A 684 -35.76 26.20 -0.87
CA ALA A 684 -35.66 26.52 0.56
C ALA A 684 -36.48 25.52 1.41
N VAL A 685 -35.79 24.59 2.08
CA VAL A 685 -36.40 23.67 3.05
C VAL A 685 -36.64 24.42 4.37
N PRO A 686 -37.83 24.31 4.99
CA PRO A 686 -38.18 25.07 6.19
C PRO A 686 -37.40 24.58 7.43
N ILE A 687 -36.98 25.56 8.23
CA ILE A 687 -36.24 25.43 9.49
C ILE A 687 -36.89 24.39 10.42
N ARG A 688 -36.20 23.27 10.66
CA ARG A 688 -36.54 22.29 11.71
C ARG A 688 -36.38 22.95 13.09
N ARG A 689 -37.48 23.04 13.85
CA ARG A 689 -37.53 23.49 15.25
C ARG A 689 -36.54 22.70 16.12
N ARG A 690 -35.63 23.40 16.80
CA ARG A 690 -34.86 22.88 17.94
C ARG A 690 -35.83 22.49 19.07
N ARG A 691 -35.84 21.23 19.51
CA ARG A 691 -36.36 20.85 20.83
C ARG A 691 -35.28 21.11 21.86
N GLY A 692 -35.53 22.07 22.75
CA GLY A 692 -34.69 22.32 23.92
C GLY A 692 -34.90 21.21 24.96
N PHE A 693 -33.80 20.66 25.45
CA PHE A 693 -33.77 19.85 26.66
C PHE A 693 -34.03 20.77 27.86
N THR A 694 -35.05 20.45 28.65
CA THR A 694 -35.24 20.99 30.00
C THR A 694 -34.69 19.96 30.97
N LEU A 695 -33.78 20.38 31.84
CA LEU A 695 -33.30 19.64 33.01
C LEU A 695 -34.44 19.51 34.04
N VAL A 696 -34.83 18.28 34.37
CA VAL A 696 -35.23 17.82 35.71
C VAL A 696 -34.75 16.38 35.86
#